data_AF-A0A1G9VMP4-F1
#
_entry.id   AF-A0A1G9VMP4-F1
#
_cell.length_a   1.000
_cell.length_b   1.000
_cell.length_c   1.000
_cell.angle_alpha   90.00
_cell.angle_beta   90.00
_cell.angle_gamma   90.00
#
_symmetry.space_group_name_H-M   'P 1'
#
loop_
_entity.id
_entity.type
_entity.pdbx_description
1 polymer ?
#
loop_
_entity_poly.entity_id
_entity_poly.type
_entity_poly.pdbx_seq_one_letter_code
_entity_poly.pdbx_strand_id
1 'polypeptide(L)'
;MDRYIGKRLDGRYEILELIGVGGMANVYRANDIVEHKEYAVKILRDEFLENEEFVRRFKNESKAIAVLSHPNIVKVYDVSFTDRIQFIVMEYVDGITLKEYIDQQHTLKWKECVHFTIQVLRALQHAHDRGIVHRDIKPQNIMLLPDGSIKVMDFGIARFARSETRTMTDKALGSVHYISPEQARGDVTDAKTDIYSVGVMMFEMLTGQLPFEADSPVSVAIKQISAQAKRPRELNVDIPEGLEEIVVRAMQKDASKRYHSAAEMLKDIDEFKKNPSIQFSYKYFTNESPTIYYDTKKVNTGVAARGADEHAAPARKPDRKGRRAAVAVAGEEEEDFKSPLMPIMTGVAFAFVITAVVFIVYIFILNNPFAKVEDIPMPKLVGLTFSDVTNNAEYQSHGFQYKVTYDYSSEYAEGIIYEQVPTEGRGVKPNTIVNLKVSKGIKKLKVPDIYNQEALAARARLNSEGITKIKEEQIFSDTYAEGRIVKTDPPKDTEISADTEVTLYISKGSETAPATVPPLVGMNINDAKRLLEAAGLKVGDITPIESSLAAGTIIAQDPLGDTESTKGSTVNFQIAAGSGVTIDSYNITVPLPTKINKMVTMRAYVDDGTVPKHEERVNPSETPQWKPTFSGSGTILIKITLDDKPYQEIQLDFTRGTQRVVTDNSKNF
;
A
#
# COMPACT_ATOMS: atom_id res chain seq x y z
N MET A 1 24.28 25.85 21.35
CA MET A 1 23.67 25.30 22.57
C MET A 1 22.29 24.81 22.17
N ASP A 2 21.94 23.55 22.47
CA ASP A 2 20.64 23.00 22.08
C ASP A 2 19.50 23.81 22.72
N ARG A 3 18.43 24.06 21.96
CA ARG A 3 17.33 24.95 22.35
C ARG A 3 16.54 24.43 23.55
N TYR A 4 16.51 23.12 23.78
CA TYR A 4 15.61 22.46 24.73
C TYR A 4 16.30 22.06 26.02
N ILE A 5 17.61 21.80 26.00
CA ILE A 5 18.37 21.41 27.19
C ILE A 5 18.23 22.46 28.31
N GLY A 6 17.92 21.99 29.52
CA GLY A 6 17.67 22.81 30.72
C GLY A 6 16.28 23.47 30.76
N LYS A 7 15.43 23.26 29.75
CA LYS A 7 14.04 23.75 29.75
C LYS A 7 13.06 22.67 30.19
N ARG A 8 11.87 23.12 30.59
CA ARG A 8 10.76 22.26 30.98
C ARG A 8 9.66 22.28 29.91
N LEU A 9 9.23 21.10 29.50
CA LEU A 9 8.08 20.91 28.62
C LEU A 9 6.83 20.68 29.46
N ASP A 10 5.76 21.41 29.12
CA ASP A 10 4.47 21.42 29.84
C ASP A 10 4.61 21.58 31.36
N GLY A 11 5.67 22.29 31.80
CA GLY A 11 5.99 22.50 33.20
C GLY A 11 6.42 21.24 33.97
N ARG A 12 6.51 20.07 33.33
CA ARG A 12 6.74 18.76 33.97
C ARG A 12 8.05 18.09 33.59
N TYR A 13 8.35 18.00 32.29
CA TYR A 13 9.49 17.24 31.80
C TYR A 13 10.70 18.14 31.59
N GLU A 14 11.69 18.04 32.46
CA GLU A 14 12.94 18.80 32.40
C GLU A 14 13.95 18.10 31.48
N ILE A 15 14.30 18.73 30.36
CA ILE A 15 15.20 18.17 29.35
C ILE A 15 16.65 18.27 29.85
N LEU A 16 17.34 17.12 29.92
CA LEU A 16 18.69 17.02 30.46
C LEU A 16 19.74 17.03 29.35
N GLU A 17 19.62 16.13 28.38
CA GLU A 17 20.60 15.96 27.31
C GLU A 17 20.00 15.35 26.05
N LEU A 18 20.66 15.57 24.92
CA LEU A 18 20.31 14.97 23.63
C LEU A 18 20.91 13.56 23.54
N ILE A 19 20.07 12.53 23.42
CA ILE A 19 20.50 11.12 23.38
C ILE A 19 20.31 10.48 22.00
N GLY A 20 19.56 11.11 21.10
CA GLY A 20 19.35 10.59 19.75
C GLY A 20 18.98 11.67 18.75
N VAL A 21 19.53 11.57 17.54
CA VAL A 21 19.25 12.51 16.45
C VAL A 21 18.61 11.76 15.30
N GLY A 22 17.30 11.87 15.13
CA GLY A 22 16.56 11.27 14.03
C GLY A 22 16.47 12.19 12.82
N GLY A 23 15.95 11.68 11.69
CA GLY A 23 15.73 12.48 10.48
C GLY A 23 14.65 13.55 10.66
N MET A 24 13.59 13.23 11.41
CA MET A 24 12.42 14.09 11.60
C MET A 24 12.29 14.64 13.04
N ALA A 25 12.87 13.94 14.01
CA ALA A 25 12.75 14.26 15.43
C ALA A 25 14.09 14.03 16.15
N ASN A 26 14.30 14.75 17.24
CA ASN A 26 15.41 14.53 18.17
C ASN A 26 14.87 13.86 19.44
N VAL A 27 15.68 13.03 20.08
CA VAL A 27 15.33 12.31 21.31
C VAL A 27 16.22 12.81 22.43
N TYR A 28 15.61 13.21 23.54
CA TYR A 28 16.28 13.75 24.71
C TYR A 28 16.03 12.88 25.94
N ARG A 29 17.01 12.79 26.85
CA ARG A 29 16.74 12.31 28.22
C ARG A 29 16.12 13.45 29.00
N ALA A 30 15.05 13.16 29.74
CA ALA A 30 14.34 14.13 30.56
C ALA A 30 14.03 13.55 31.93
N ASN A 31 13.93 14.41 32.93
CA ASN A 31 13.44 14.06 34.26
C ASN A 31 12.02 14.60 34.43
N ASP A 32 11.10 13.74 34.86
CA ASP A 32 9.79 14.16 35.33
C ASP A 32 9.92 14.73 36.74
N ILE A 33 9.66 16.02 36.92
CA ILE A 33 9.81 16.67 38.23
C ILE A 33 8.72 16.29 39.23
N VAL A 34 7.62 15.67 38.78
CA VAL A 34 6.51 15.23 39.63
C VAL A 34 6.78 13.83 40.16
N GLU A 35 7.19 12.91 39.28
CA GLU A 35 7.45 11.51 39.63
C GLU A 35 8.92 11.24 40.02
N HIS A 36 9.81 12.20 39.78
CA HIS A 36 11.27 12.06 39.91
C HIS A 36 11.82 10.85 39.15
N LYS A 37 11.30 10.63 37.95
CA LYS A 37 11.63 9.49 37.09
C LYS A 37 12.15 9.96 35.74
N GLU A 38 13.14 9.24 35.22
CA GLU A 38 13.70 9.52 33.90
C GLU A 38 12.82 8.98 32.77
N TYR A 39 12.71 9.77 31.72
CA TYR A 39 11.98 9.51 30.51
C TYR A 39 12.82 9.88 29.28
N ALA A 40 12.51 9.27 28.15
CA ALA A 40 12.97 9.75 26.86
C ALA A 40 11.87 10.63 26.23
N VAL A 41 12.25 11.76 25.65
CA VAL A 41 11.32 12.71 25.02
C VAL A 41 11.72 12.89 23.57
N LYS A 42 10.89 12.40 22.66
CA LYS A 42 11.05 12.57 21.21
C LYS A 42 10.35 13.86 20.81
N ILE A 43 11.11 14.85 20.32
CA ILE A 43 10.63 16.18 19.93
C ILE A 43 10.77 16.33 18.41
N LEU A 44 9.69 16.71 17.73
CA LEU A 44 9.70 17.01 16.31
C LEU A 44 10.62 18.21 16.04
N ARG A 45 11.49 18.13 15.03
CA ARG A 45 12.39 19.24 14.71
C ARG A 45 11.62 20.44 14.17
N ASP A 46 12.09 21.64 14.53
CA ASP A 46 11.47 22.91 14.17
C ASP A 46 11.25 23.06 12.65
N GLU A 47 12.18 22.54 11.83
CA GLU A 47 12.12 22.55 10.36
C GLU A 47 10.94 21.79 9.75
N PHE A 48 10.28 20.91 10.53
CA PHE A 48 9.12 20.14 10.09
C PHE A 48 7.80 20.61 10.73
N LEU A 49 7.82 21.61 11.61
CA LEU A 49 6.60 22.10 12.28
C LEU A 49 5.61 22.76 11.30
N GLU A 50 6.11 23.42 10.26
CA GLU A 50 5.28 24.10 9.24
C GLU A 50 4.71 23.13 8.20
N ASN A 51 5.21 21.90 8.13
CA ASN A 51 4.76 20.91 7.17
C ASN A 51 3.67 20.02 7.79
N GLU A 52 2.42 20.28 7.40
CA GLU A 52 1.25 19.56 7.90
C GLU A 52 1.34 18.04 7.70
N GLU A 53 2.00 17.57 6.64
CA GLU A 53 2.17 16.14 6.36
C GLU A 53 3.09 15.49 7.40
N PHE A 54 4.22 16.12 7.72
CA PHE A 54 5.13 15.64 8.76
C PHE A 54 4.47 15.71 10.14
N VAL A 55 3.81 16.81 10.48
CA VAL A 55 3.09 16.93 11.76
C VAL A 55 1.99 15.85 11.89
N ARG A 56 1.18 15.65 10.84
CA ARG A 56 0.15 14.61 10.82
C ARG A 56 0.76 13.21 10.97
N ARG A 57 1.89 12.92 10.33
CA ARG A 57 2.61 11.65 10.48
C ARG A 57 3.08 11.43 11.92
N PHE A 58 3.71 12.43 12.53
CA PHE A 58 4.17 12.37 13.92
C PHE A 58 3.03 12.08 14.89
N LYS A 59 1.87 12.73 14.68
CA LYS A 59 0.63 12.50 15.44
C LYS A 59 0.04 11.11 15.24
N ASN A 60 0.13 10.55 14.03
CA ASN A 60 -0.37 9.21 13.76
C ASN A 60 0.53 8.12 14.34
N GLU A 61 1.86 8.31 14.26
CA GLU A 61 2.85 7.39 14.83
C GLU A 61 2.69 7.25 16.36
N SER A 62 2.64 8.39 17.04
CA SER A 62 2.42 8.47 18.48
C SER A 62 1.13 7.80 18.93
N LYS A 63 0.01 8.04 18.23
CA LYS A 63 -1.28 7.39 18.54
C LYS A 63 -1.22 5.87 18.38
N ALA A 64 -0.56 5.38 17.33
CA ALA A 64 -0.42 3.94 17.10
C ALA A 64 0.41 3.26 18.20
N ILE A 65 1.49 3.88 18.66
CA ILE A 65 2.34 3.29 19.71
C ILE A 65 1.69 3.42 21.08
N ALA A 66 0.94 4.49 21.36
CA ALA A 66 0.30 4.72 22.66
C ALA A 66 -0.69 3.62 23.09
N VAL A 67 -1.28 2.89 22.13
CA VAL A 67 -2.18 1.76 22.43
C VAL A 67 -1.44 0.44 22.67
N LEU A 68 -0.12 0.40 22.47
CA LEU A 68 0.70 -0.80 22.64
C LEU A 68 1.26 -0.86 24.07
N SER A 69 0.92 -1.94 24.77
CA SER A 69 1.55 -2.30 26.05
C SER A 69 2.09 -3.73 25.98
N HIS A 70 3.43 -3.86 25.94
CA HIS A 70 4.12 -5.14 25.86
C HIS A 70 5.54 -5.00 26.44
N PRO A 71 6.08 -6.00 27.18
CA PRO A 71 7.41 -5.90 27.80
C PRO A 71 8.53 -5.58 26.80
N ASN A 72 8.45 -6.13 25.59
CA ASN A 72 9.42 -5.92 24.51
C ASN A 72 9.10 -4.74 23.57
N ILE A 73 8.20 -3.84 23.94
CA ILE A 73 7.92 -2.59 23.19
C ILE A 73 8.19 -1.41 24.14
N VAL A 74 8.85 -0.37 23.65
CA VAL A 74 9.02 0.88 24.41
C VAL A 74 7.66 1.50 24.71
N LYS A 75 7.37 1.72 25.99
CA LYS A 75 6.08 2.29 26.42
C LYS A 75 6.03 3.79 26.15
N VAL A 76 4.93 4.25 25.58
CA VAL A 76 4.59 5.69 25.48
C VAL A 76 3.71 6.07 26.67
N TYR A 77 4.07 7.16 27.35
CA TYR A 77 3.38 7.65 28.55
C TYR A 77 2.52 8.87 28.26
N ASP A 78 3.02 9.78 27.44
CA ASP A 78 2.38 11.08 27.21
C ASP A 78 2.66 11.59 25.80
N VAL A 79 1.75 12.37 25.26
CA VAL A 79 1.85 12.99 23.94
C VAL A 79 1.30 14.41 24.00
N SER A 80 2.08 15.37 23.51
CA SER A 80 1.69 16.78 23.50
C SER A 80 1.90 17.37 22.12
N PHE A 81 0.85 18.01 21.61
CA PHE A 81 0.77 18.51 20.25
C PHE A 81 0.34 19.98 20.23
N THR A 82 1.18 20.86 20.78
CA THR A 82 0.93 22.31 20.78
C THR A 82 1.50 22.95 19.51
N ASP A 83 0.95 24.09 19.07
CA ASP A 83 1.41 24.78 17.85
C ASP A 83 2.91 25.17 17.90
N ARG A 84 3.50 25.23 19.10
CA ARG A 84 4.92 25.58 19.29
C ARG A 84 5.84 24.39 19.40
N ILE A 85 5.36 23.26 19.89
CA ILE A 85 6.16 22.05 20.10
C ILE A 85 5.30 20.79 20.06
N GLN A 86 5.80 19.79 19.35
CA GLN A 86 5.20 18.46 19.24
C GLN A 86 6.18 17.47 19.88
N PHE A 87 5.78 16.79 20.95
CA PHE A 87 6.64 15.83 21.63
C PHE A 87 5.90 14.58 22.13
N ILE A 88 6.67 13.50 22.28
CA ILE A 88 6.21 12.20 22.77
C ILE A 88 7.10 11.82 23.95
N VAL A 89 6.50 11.53 25.10
CA VAL A 89 7.19 11.03 26.28
C VAL A 89 7.10 9.52 26.31
N MET A 90 8.26 8.88 26.36
CA MET A 90 8.41 7.43 26.31
C MET A 90 9.34 6.92 27.40
N GLU A 91 9.26 5.64 27.66
CA GLU A 91 10.16 4.92 28.56
C GLU A 91 11.63 5.23 28.19
N TYR A 92 12.41 5.70 29.16
CA TYR A 92 13.86 5.73 29.00
C TYR A 92 14.40 4.30 29.15
N VAL A 93 15.07 3.82 28.11
CA VAL A 93 15.69 2.49 28.10
C VAL A 93 17.19 2.65 28.27
N ASP A 94 17.69 2.21 29.42
CA ASP A 94 19.12 2.15 29.70
C ASP A 94 19.72 0.88 29.08
N GLY A 95 20.45 1.05 27.98
CA GLY A 95 21.00 -0.05 27.18
C GLY A 95 21.67 0.44 25.90
N ILE A 96 22.16 -0.50 25.09
CA ILE A 96 22.74 -0.23 23.77
C ILE A 96 21.79 -0.71 22.67
N THR A 97 21.92 -0.20 21.46
CA THR A 97 21.20 -0.74 20.32
C THR A 97 21.72 -2.14 19.95
N LEU A 98 20.87 -2.98 19.37
CA LEU A 98 21.28 -4.27 18.85
C LEU A 98 22.32 -4.10 17.74
N LYS A 99 22.32 -2.98 17.02
CA LYS A 99 23.38 -2.67 16.04
C LYS A 99 24.75 -2.54 16.71
N GLU A 100 24.84 -1.73 17.76
CA GLU A 100 26.09 -1.57 18.52
C GLU A 100 26.57 -2.90 19.10
N TYR A 101 25.65 -3.74 19.55
CA TYR A 101 25.99 -5.09 20.00
C TYR A 101 26.55 -5.97 18.87
N ILE A 102 25.91 -5.99 17.70
CA ILE A 102 26.40 -6.72 16.51
C ILE A 102 27.79 -6.21 16.11
N ASP A 103 28.00 -4.89 16.10
CA ASP A 103 29.28 -4.29 15.72
C ASP A 103 30.40 -4.63 16.71
N GLN A 104 30.08 -4.79 18.00
CA GLN A 104 31.03 -5.22 19.04
C GLN A 104 31.36 -6.72 18.98
N GLN A 105 30.38 -7.58 18.69
CA GLN A 105 30.56 -9.04 18.68
C GLN A 105 31.02 -9.57 17.31
N HIS A 106 30.85 -8.79 16.24
CA HIS A 106 31.00 -9.14 14.82
C HIS A 106 30.04 -10.25 14.35
N THR A 107 30.00 -11.39 15.02
CA THR A 107 29.11 -12.53 14.71
C THR A 107 28.52 -13.09 16.01
N LEU A 108 27.19 -13.21 16.07
CA LEU A 108 26.50 -13.73 17.26
C LEU A 108 26.39 -15.26 17.20
N LYS A 109 26.36 -15.90 18.37
CA LYS A 109 26.01 -17.34 18.42
C LYS A 109 24.55 -17.51 18.03
N TRP A 110 24.24 -18.62 17.36
CA TRP A 110 22.86 -18.91 16.93
C TRP A 110 21.85 -18.90 18.10
N LYS A 111 22.29 -19.26 19.31
CA LYS A 111 21.45 -19.20 20.52
C LYS A 111 21.07 -17.77 20.91
N GLU A 112 21.99 -16.82 20.76
CA GLU A 112 21.75 -15.40 21.04
C GLU A 112 20.84 -14.80 19.97
N CYS A 113 21.11 -15.10 18.69
CA CYS A 113 20.23 -14.75 17.59
C CYS A 113 18.79 -15.21 17.85
N VAL A 114 18.58 -16.49 18.19
CA VAL A 114 17.25 -17.04 18.50
C VAL A 114 16.63 -16.34 19.71
N HIS A 115 17.40 -16.08 20.77
CA HIS A 115 16.92 -15.39 21.97
C HIS A 115 16.39 -13.98 21.68
N PHE A 116 17.12 -13.20 20.88
CA PHE A 116 16.67 -11.85 20.49
C PHE A 116 15.49 -11.90 19.52
N THR A 117 15.54 -12.78 18.51
CA THR A 117 14.47 -12.93 17.52
C THR A 117 13.13 -13.29 18.16
N ILE A 118 13.10 -14.19 19.15
CA ILE A 118 11.86 -14.55 19.86
C ILE A 118 11.21 -13.31 20.49
N GLN A 119 12.01 -12.48 21.15
CA GLN A 119 11.49 -11.28 21.81
C GLN A 119 10.98 -10.24 20.81
N VAL A 120 11.69 -10.05 19.68
CA VAL A 120 11.26 -9.17 18.58
C VAL A 120 9.95 -9.67 17.97
N LEU A 121 9.83 -10.96 17.67
CA LEU A 121 8.61 -11.52 17.08
C LEU A 121 7.42 -11.46 18.04
N ARG A 122 7.62 -11.58 19.35
CA ARG A 122 6.56 -11.38 20.35
C ARG A 122 6.05 -9.93 20.36
N ALA A 123 6.97 -8.96 20.29
CA ALA A 123 6.62 -7.55 20.15
C ALA A 123 5.83 -7.29 18.84
N LEU A 124 6.31 -7.83 17.72
CA LEU A 124 5.65 -7.68 16.42
C LEU A 124 4.27 -8.32 16.40
N GLN A 125 4.12 -9.54 16.93
CA GLN A 125 2.83 -10.22 17.02
C GLN A 125 1.81 -9.36 17.78
N HIS A 126 2.20 -8.83 18.94
CA HIS A 126 1.32 -7.99 19.75
C HIS A 126 0.85 -6.71 19.04
N ALA A 127 1.73 -6.13 18.21
CA ALA A 127 1.38 -4.97 17.37
C ALA A 127 0.51 -5.36 16.17
N HIS A 128 0.84 -6.47 15.48
CA HIS A 128 0.10 -6.99 14.34
C HIS A 128 -1.34 -7.37 14.70
N ASP A 129 -1.56 -7.93 15.90
CA ASP A 129 -2.91 -8.23 16.44
C ASP A 129 -3.79 -6.99 16.61
N ARG A 130 -3.19 -5.79 16.64
CA ARG A 130 -3.86 -4.49 16.73
C ARG A 130 -3.87 -3.74 15.39
N GLY A 131 -3.50 -4.42 14.30
CA GLY A 131 -3.45 -3.82 12.96
C GLY A 131 -2.29 -2.84 12.77
N ILE A 132 -1.29 -2.83 13.66
CA ILE A 132 -0.15 -1.92 13.59
C ILE A 132 1.05 -2.67 13.01
N VAL A 133 1.55 -2.21 11.87
CA VAL A 133 2.76 -2.72 11.21
C VAL A 133 3.92 -1.78 11.51
N HIS A 134 5.09 -2.32 11.86
CA HIS A 134 6.24 -1.52 12.27
C HIS A 134 6.92 -0.83 11.09
N ARG A 135 7.11 -1.52 9.96
CA ARG A 135 7.67 -1.03 8.68
C ARG A 135 9.14 -0.58 8.70
N ASP A 136 9.77 -0.41 9.85
CA ASP A 136 11.18 -0.04 9.95
C ASP A 136 11.95 -0.92 10.94
N ILE A 137 11.75 -2.25 10.87
CA ILE A 137 12.50 -3.18 11.72
C ILE A 137 13.95 -3.25 11.27
N LYS A 138 14.85 -2.94 12.20
CA LYS A 138 16.31 -2.99 12.02
C LYS A 138 17.01 -2.98 13.39
N PRO A 139 18.27 -3.44 13.50
CA PRO A 139 18.99 -3.48 14.76
C PRO A 139 19.14 -2.13 15.48
N GLN A 140 19.11 -1.00 14.76
CA GLN A 140 19.17 0.34 15.34
C GLN A 140 17.88 0.73 16.10
N ASN A 141 16.75 0.09 15.78
CA ASN A 141 15.45 0.33 16.40
C ASN A 141 15.13 -0.73 17.48
N ILE A 142 16.13 -1.48 17.94
CA ILE A 142 15.99 -2.50 18.98
C ILE A 142 17.03 -2.18 20.05
N MET A 143 16.56 -1.90 21.26
CA MET A 143 17.41 -1.70 22.44
C MET A 143 17.65 -3.04 23.13
N LEU A 144 18.90 -3.30 23.50
CA LEU A 144 19.35 -4.42 24.31
C LEU A 144 19.69 -3.92 25.71
N LEU A 145 19.00 -4.45 26.71
CA LEU A 145 19.18 -4.08 28.11
C LEU A 145 20.26 -4.94 28.77
N PRO A 146 20.84 -4.50 29.90
CA PRO A 146 21.87 -5.25 30.64
C PRO A 146 21.44 -6.65 31.09
N ASP A 147 20.14 -6.87 31.27
CA ASP A 147 19.56 -8.17 31.65
C ASP A 147 19.38 -9.13 30.46
N GLY A 148 19.72 -8.71 29.24
CA GLY A 148 19.58 -9.48 28.01
C GLY A 148 18.17 -9.46 27.42
N SER A 149 17.26 -8.65 27.95
CA SER A 149 15.97 -8.37 27.32
C SER A 149 16.10 -7.33 26.21
N ILE A 150 15.16 -7.34 25.26
CA ILE A 150 15.11 -6.31 24.21
C ILE A 150 13.84 -5.49 24.27
N LYS A 151 13.90 -4.25 23.76
CA LYS A 151 12.74 -3.40 23.50
C LYS A 151 12.77 -2.84 22.08
N VAL A 152 11.69 -3.03 21.35
CA VAL A 152 11.47 -2.46 20.03
C VAL A 152 10.99 -1.01 20.18
N MET A 153 11.59 -0.10 19.42
CA MET A 153 11.28 1.32 19.38
C MET A 153 11.03 1.80 17.94
N ASP A 154 10.50 3.02 17.78
CA ASP A 154 10.35 3.71 16.50
C ASP A 154 9.55 2.93 15.44
N PHE A 155 8.25 2.73 15.68
CA PHE A 155 7.31 2.21 14.67
C PHE A 155 7.24 3.15 13.47
N GLY A 156 7.94 2.78 12.40
CA GLY A 156 8.12 3.55 11.17
C GLY A 156 6.86 3.69 10.32
N ILE A 157 5.85 4.39 10.83
CA ILE A 157 4.67 4.79 10.03
C ILE A 157 5.03 5.85 8.98
N ALA A 158 6.22 6.45 9.08
CA ALA A 158 6.72 7.48 8.19
C ALA A 158 7.86 6.99 7.25
N ARG A 159 7.58 6.14 6.26
CA ARG A 159 8.43 6.08 5.06
C ARG A 159 7.63 5.92 3.76
N PHE A 160 8.14 6.65 2.75
CA PHE A 160 7.67 6.84 1.37
C PHE A 160 6.59 7.90 1.14
N ALA A 161 6.96 9.17 1.34
CA ALA A 161 6.53 10.20 0.40
C ALA A 161 7.39 10.05 -0.86
N ARG A 162 6.74 9.92 -2.02
CA ARG A 162 7.36 10.31 -3.29
C ARG A 162 7.73 11.79 -3.18
N SER A 163 9.02 12.10 -3.14
CA SER A 163 9.49 13.46 -3.43
C SER A 163 10.95 13.42 -3.85
N GLU A 164 11.15 13.61 -5.15
CA GLU A 164 12.20 14.40 -5.79
C GLU A 164 13.58 14.45 -5.13
N THR A 165 14.56 13.87 -5.84
CA THR A 165 15.89 14.42 -6.11
C THR A 165 16.35 15.58 -5.22
N ARG A 166 16.63 15.35 -3.93
CA ARG A 166 17.48 16.24 -3.12
C ARG A 166 18.11 15.46 -1.96
N THR A 167 19.42 15.31 -2.07
CA THR A 167 20.41 14.87 -1.06
C THR A 167 19.84 13.99 0.07
N MET A 168 19.74 12.70 -0.22
CA MET A 168 19.63 11.65 0.81
C MET A 168 20.85 11.77 1.74
N THR A 169 20.64 12.18 2.99
CA THR A 169 21.70 12.26 4.01
C THR A 169 22.12 10.88 4.50
N ASP A 170 23.29 10.80 5.14
CA ASP A 170 23.98 9.56 5.56
C ASP A 170 23.11 8.56 6.37
N LYS A 171 22.04 9.02 7.02
CA LYS A 171 21.11 8.16 7.78
C LYS A 171 20.03 7.46 6.93
N ALA A 172 19.72 7.99 5.75
CA ALA A 172 18.86 7.30 4.78
C ALA A 172 19.55 6.04 4.21
N LEU A 173 20.89 5.97 4.26
CA LEU A 173 21.67 4.79 3.84
C LEU A 173 21.47 3.58 4.76
N GLY A 174 21.32 3.74 6.08
CA GLY A 174 21.20 2.60 7.00
C GLY A 174 19.87 1.83 6.88
N SER A 175 18.80 2.50 6.46
CA SER A 175 17.44 1.93 6.48
C SER A 175 17.05 1.21 5.18
N VAL A 176 17.84 1.34 4.11
CA VAL A 176 17.60 0.59 2.86
C VAL A 176 18.12 -0.85 2.94
N HIS A 177 18.98 -1.16 3.90
CA HIS A 177 19.53 -2.51 4.04
C HIS A 177 18.53 -3.52 4.60
N TYR A 178 17.47 -3.08 5.27
CA TYR A 178 16.46 -3.96 5.90
C TYR A 178 15.08 -3.86 5.25
N ILE A 179 14.96 -3.05 4.19
CA ILE A 179 13.70 -2.80 3.51
C ILE A 179 13.20 -4.06 2.80
N SER A 180 11.90 -4.32 2.90
CA SER A 180 11.27 -5.42 2.15
C SER A 180 11.15 -5.11 0.64
N PRO A 181 11.04 -6.14 -0.22
CA PRO A 181 10.88 -5.97 -1.66
C PRO A 181 9.67 -5.09 -2.03
N GLU A 182 8.55 -5.27 -1.35
CA GLU A 182 7.31 -4.50 -1.53
C GLU A 182 7.50 -3.03 -1.12
N GLN A 183 8.20 -2.76 -0.02
CA GLN A 183 8.54 -1.39 0.37
C GLN A 183 9.49 -0.73 -0.63
N ALA A 184 10.46 -1.46 -1.16
CA ALA A 184 11.38 -0.93 -2.17
C ALA A 184 10.68 -0.62 -3.51
N ARG A 185 9.64 -1.36 -3.88
CA ARG A 185 8.77 -1.08 -5.04
C ARG A 185 7.74 0.02 -4.78
N GLY A 186 7.46 0.32 -3.51
CA GLY A 186 6.38 1.22 -3.11
C GLY A 186 4.99 0.57 -3.20
N ASP A 187 4.93 -0.76 -3.10
CA ASP A 187 3.69 -1.52 -3.03
C ASP A 187 3.04 -1.38 -1.64
N VAL A 188 1.80 -1.85 -1.49
CA VAL A 188 1.12 -1.90 -0.18
C VAL A 188 1.89 -2.85 0.76
N THR A 189 2.09 -2.40 2.00
CA THR A 189 2.82 -3.14 3.04
C THR A 189 1.86 -3.73 4.06
N ASP A 190 2.15 -4.95 4.51
CA ASP A 190 1.42 -5.64 5.56
C ASP A 190 2.40 -6.19 6.62
N ALA A 191 1.90 -6.99 7.57
CA ALA A 191 2.72 -7.61 8.62
C ALA A 191 3.92 -8.43 8.08
N LYS A 192 3.85 -8.95 6.85
CA LYS A 192 4.92 -9.77 6.25
C LYS A 192 6.13 -8.93 5.84
N THR A 193 5.95 -7.61 5.71
CA THR A 193 7.06 -6.67 5.57
C THR A 193 8.00 -6.74 6.77
N ASP A 194 7.47 -6.73 7.99
CA ASP A 194 8.28 -6.81 9.21
C ASP A 194 9.00 -8.16 9.32
N ILE A 195 8.33 -9.24 8.91
CA ILE A 195 8.90 -10.61 8.88
C ILE A 195 10.12 -10.68 7.97
N TYR A 196 10.08 -10.02 6.80
CA TYR A 196 11.23 -9.94 5.90
C TYR A 196 12.41 -9.24 6.57
N SER A 197 12.16 -8.09 7.19
CA SER A 197 13.19 -7.31 7.88
C SER A 197 13.79 -8.08 9.07
N VAL A 198 12.98 -8.86 9.81
CA VAL A 198 13.50 -9.80 10.82
C VAL A 198 14.41 -10.85 10.19
N GLY A 199 14.06 -11.39 9.02
CA GLY A 199 14.92 -12.31 8.28
C GLY A 199 16.28 -11.70 7.92
N VAL A 200 16.28 -10.46 7.41
CA VAL A 200 17.53 -9.71 7.11
C VAL A 200 18.37 -9.50 8.38
N MET A 201 17.73 -9.13 9.49
CA MET A 201 18.40 -8.94 10.77
C MET A 201 18.99 -10.25 11.32
N MET A 202 18.28 -11.38 11.20
CA MET A 202 18.82 -12.69 11.55
C MET A 202 20.02 -13.06 10.69
N PHE A 203 19.96 -12.77 9.39
CA PHE A 203 21.08 -13.00 8.47
C PHE A 203 22.34 -12.25 8.95
N GLU A 204 22.21 -10.96 9.27
CA GLU A 204 23.32 -10.15 9.77
C GLU A 204 23.84 -10.67 11.12
N MET A 205 22.96 -10.98 12.08
CA MET A 205 23.38 -11.50 13.38
C MET A 205 24.17 -12.82 13.25
N LEU A 206 23.77 -13.71 12.35
CA LEU A 206 24.36 -15.04 12.20
C LEU A 206 25.66 -15.05 11.36
N THR A 207 25.79 -14.11 10.43
CA THR A 207 26.90 -14.10 9.46
C THR A 207 27.86 -12.93 9.65
N GLY A 208 27.47 -11.91 10.42
CA GLY A 208 28.19 -10.65 10.57
C GLY A 208 28.17 -9.76 9.32
N GLN A 209 27.42 -10.15 8.29
CA GLN A 209 27.34 -9.44 7.00
C GLN A 209 25.89 -9.22 6.61
N LEU A 210 25.61 -8.12 5.91
CA LEU A 210 24.30 -7.90 5.32
C LEU A 210 24.09 -8.81 4.10
N PRO A 211 22.86 -9.26 3.82
CA PRO A 211 22.60 -10.14 2.67
C PRO A 211 22.78 -9.41 1.32
N PHE A 212 22.62 -8.08 1.32
CA PHE A 212 22.74 -7.25 0.13
C PHE A 212 23.47 -5.94 0.45
N GLU A 213 24.60 -5.73 -0.21
CA GLU A 213 25.41 -4.50 -0.14
C GLU A 213 25.70 -3.97 -1.54
N ALA A 214 25.77 -2.65 -1.69
CA ALA A 214 26.12 -1.97 -2.93
C ALA A 214 26.56 -0.52 -2.64
N ASP A 215 27.21 0.12 -3.62
CA ASP A 215 27.76 1.48 -3.46
C ASP A 215 26.70 2.58 -3.35
N SER A 216 25.44 2.29 -3.73
CA SER A 216 24.33 3.24 -3.63
C SER A 216 23.10 2.65 -2.93
N PRO A 217 22.34 3.45 -2.15
CA PRO A 217 21.10 3.01 -1.51
C PRO A 217 20.05 2.48 -2.48
N VAL A 218 19.98 3.07 -3.67
CA VAL A 218 19.07 2.64 -4.74
C VAL A 218 19.48 1.25 -5.24
N SER A 219 20.78 1.01 -5.41
CA SER A 219 21.29 -0.30 -5.80
C SER A 219 21.04 -1.37 -4.74
N VAL A 220 21.15 -1.03 -3.45
CA VAL A 220 20.76 -1.93 -2.34
C VAL A 220 19.27 -2.26 -2.43
N ALA A 221 18.40 -1.27 -2.63
CA ALA A 221 16.96 -1.48 -2.78
C ALA A 221 16.63 -2.37 -4.00
N ILE A 222 17.31 -2.19 -5.13
CA ILE A 222 17.16 -3.06 -6.30
C ILE A 222 17.57 -4.50 -5.98
N LYS A 223 18.69 -4.70 -5.27
CA LYS A 223 19.09 -6.04 -4.80
C LYS A 223 18.05 -6.65 -3.85
N GLN A 224 17.44 -5.85 -2.99
CA GLN A 224 16.34 -6.31 -2.14
C GLN A 224 15.14 -6.78 -2.97
N ILE A 225 14.88 -6.20 -4.14
CA ILE A 225 13.76 -6.60 -5.01
C ILE A 225 14.02 -7.93 -5.72
N SER A 226 15.19 -8.12 -6.32
CA SER A 226 15.41 -9.21 -7.30
C SER A 226 16.61 -10.11 -7.01
N ALA A 227 17.60 -9.68 -6.22
CA ALA A 227 18.80 -10.48 -6.00
C ALA A 227 18.54 -11.61 -5.00
N GLN A 228 19.15 -12.77 -5.24
CA GLN A 228 19.16 -13.88 -4.30
C GLN A 228 20.28 -13.68 -3.28
N ALA A 229 19.95 -13.79 -1.99
CA ALA A 229 20.93 -13.73 -0.92
C ALA A 229 21.81 -15.00 -0.95
N LYS A 230 23.07 -14.87 -0.55
CA LYS A 230 23.90 -16.04 -0.23
C LYS A 230 23.24 -16.84 0.88
N ARG A 231 23.54 -18.13 0.97
CA ARG A 231 23.04 -18.93 2.09
C ARG A 231 23.82 -18.59 3.37
N PRO A 232 23.17 -18.41 4.53
CA PRO A 232 23.87 -18.19 5.79
C PRO A 232 24.99 -19.21 6.05
N ARG A 233 24.76 -20.50 5.77
CA ARG A 233 25.76 -21.57 5.98
C ARG A 233 26.93 -21.52 5.01
N GLU A 234 26.81 -20.84 3.87
CA GLU A 234 27.96 -20.56 2.99
C GLU A 234 28.95 -19.57 3.63
N LEU A 235 28.45 -18.70 4.52
CA LEU A 235 29.25 -17.71 5.23
C LEU A 235 29.70 -18.20 6.61
N ASN A 236 28.86 -18.99 7.30
CA ASN A 236 29.14 -19.54 8.61
C ASN A 236 28.58 -20.96 8.75
N VAL A 237 29.48 -21.96 8.66
CA VAL A 237 29.14 -23.40 8.67
C VAL A 237 28.53 -23.87 9.99
N ASP A 238 28.75 -23.14 11.09
CA ASP A 238 28.24 -23.49 12.42
C ASP A 238 26.73 -23.19 12.59
N ILE A 239 26.11 -22.52 11.61
CA ILE A 239 24.67 -22.26 11.61
C ILE A 239 23.91 -23.58 11.39
N PRO A 240 23.00 -23.95 12.29
CA PRO A 240 22.14 -25.13 12.10
C PRO A 240 21.22 -25.00 10.90
N GLU A 241 20.95 -26.11 10.21
CA GLU A 241 20.20 -26.13 8.95
C GLU A 241 18.77 -25.60 9.08
N GLY A 242 18.02 -26.06 10.09
CA GLY A 242 16.67 -25.55 10.34
C GLY A 242 16.63 -24.04 10.60
N LEU A 243 17.68 -23.46 11.18
CA LEU A 243 17.75 -22.02 11.40
C LEU A 243 18.01 -21.25 10.10
N GLU A 244 18.88 -21.78 9.23
CA GLU A 244 19.06 -21.24 7.88
C GLU A 244 17.74 -21.26 7.09
N GLU A 245 16.99 -22.37 7.15
CA GLU A 245 15.70 -22.50 6.48
C GLU A 245 14.69 -21.44 6.96
N ILE A 246 14.66 -21.16 8.27
CA ILE A 246 13.82 -20.11 8.85
C ILE A 246 14.19 -18.73 8.28
N VAL A 247 15.49 -18.41 8.22
CA VAL A 247 16.00 -17.13 7.68
C VAL A 247 15.62 -16.99 6.20
N VAL A 248 15.88 -18.03 5.39
CA VAL A 248 15.58 -17.99 3.95
C VAL A 248 14.09 -17.92 3.66
N ARG A 249 13.25 -18.58 4.48
CA ARG A 249 11.79 -18.48 4.38
C ARG A 249 11.28 -17.07 4.71
N ALA A 250 11.81 -16.45 5.77
CA ALA A 250 11.47 -15.06 6.11
C ALA A 250 11.88 -14.07 5.00
N MET A 251 13.01 -14.31 4.34
CA MET A 251 13.55 -13.47 3.27
C MET A 251 13.05 -13.79 1.85
N GLN A 252 11.97 -14.57 1.70
CA GLN A 252 11.40 -14.82 0.37
C GLN A 252 10.95 -13.50 -0.28
N LYS A 253 11.28 -13.31 -1.56
CA LYS A 253 10.95 -12.06 -2.27
C LYS A 253 9.45 -11.87 -2.43
N ASP A 254 8.77 -12.97 -2.77
CA ASP A 254 7.32 -13.05 -2.79
C ASP A 254 6.78 -13.16 -1.35
N ALA A 255 6.00 -12.16 -0.93
CA ALA A 255 5.40 -12.10 0.40
C ALA A 255 4.48 -13.29 0.69
N SER A 256 3.84 -13.89 -0.32
CA SER A 256 2.98 -15.07 -0.14
C SER A 256 3.75 -16.34 0.24
N LYS A 257 5.06 -16.38 -0.05
CA LYS A 257 5.93 -17.52 0.27
C LYS A 257 6.59 -17.40 1.65
N ARG A 258 6.44 -16.26 2.34
CA ARG A 258 6.94 -16.03 3.70
C ARG A 258 6.01 -16.66 4.73
N TYR A 259 6.34 -16.47 6.00
CA TYR A 259 5.39 -16.67 7.09
C TYR A 259 4.21 -15.71 6.97
N HIS A 260 3.00 -16.19 7.25
CA HIS A 260 1.78 -15.41 7.23
C HIS A 260 1.71 -14.45 8.43
N SER A 261 2.31 -14.82 9.57
CA SER A 261 2.32 -14.03 10.81
C SER A 261 3.60 -14.25 11.62
N ALA A 262 3.87 -13.35 12.56
CA ALA A 262 4.97 -13.50 13.52
C ALA A 262 4.79 -14.75 14.41
N ALA A 263 3.55 -15.12 14.74
CA ALA A 263 3.22 -16.35 15.47
C ALA A 263 3.59 -17.61 14.69
N GLU A 264 3.41 -17.64 13.36
CA GLU A 264 3.83 -18.78 12.54
C GLU A 264 5.36 -18.92 12.57
N MET A 265 6.10 -17.82 12.43
CA MET A 265 7.56 -17.84 12.51
C MET A 265 8.07 -18.22 13.91
N LEU A 266 7.41 -17.76 14.97
CA LEU A 266 7.72 -18.13 16.36
C LEU A 266 7.57 -19.64 16.58
N LYS A 267 6.53 -20.26 15.99
CA LYS A 267 6.29 -21.69 16.13
C LYS A 267 7.48 -22.51 15.60
N ASP A 268 7.99 -22.16 14.41
CA ASP A 268 9.15 -22.83 13.82
C ASP A 268 10.41 -22.61 14.66
N ILE A 269 10.62 -21.40 15.18
CA ILE A 269 11.75 -21.11 16.08
C ILE A 269 11.65 -21.93 17.38
N ASP A 270 10.45 -22.11 17.92
CA ASP A 270 10.22 -22.94 19.11
C ASP A 270 10.42 -24.44 18.83
N GLU A 271 10.04 -24.92 17.64
CA GLU A 271 10.33 -26.29 17.19
C GLU A 271 11.83 -26.51 17.01
N PHE A 272 12.52 -25.55 16.38
CA PHE A 272 13.98 -25.54 16.26
C PHE A 272 14.69 -25.52 17.62
N LYS A 273 14.19 -24.72 18.57
CA LYS A 273 14.77 -24.65 19.92
C LYS A 273 14.66 -26.00 20.66
N LYS A 274 13.58 -26.75 20.43
CA LYS A 274 13.40 -28.10 20.99
C LYS A 274 14.28 -29.13 20.29
N ASN A 275 14.45 -29.01 18.97
CA ASN A 275 15.30 -29.88 18.18
C ASN A 275 16.19 -29.06 17.23
N PRO A 276 17.42 -28.69 17.64
CA PRO A 276 18.33 -27.91 16.80
C PRO A 276 18.82 -28.64 15.53
N SER A 277 18.55 -29.95 15.41
CA SER A 277 18.84 -30.76 14.22
C SER A 277 17.65 -30.89 13.26
N ILE A 278 16.52 -30.22 13.55
CA ILE A 278 15.35 -30.23 12.69
C ILE A 278 15.68 -29.67 11.29
N GLN A 279 15.08 -30.28 10.28
CA GLN A 279 15.03 -29.80 8.91
C GLN A 279 13.56 -29.69 8.52
N PHE A 280 13.10 -28.47 8.28
CA PHE A 280 11.74 -28.16 7.83
C PHE A 280 11.54 -28.52 6.36
N SER A 281 12.62 -28.74 5.61
CA SER A 281 12.60 -29.24 4.22
C SER A 281 11.71 -28.40 3.31
N TYR A 282 11.81 -27.07 3.44
CA TYR A 282 11.04 -26.20 2.59
C TYR A 282 11.43 -26.37 1.12
N LYS A 283 10.44 -26.52 0.23
CA LYS A 283 10.63 -26.69 -1.22
C LYS A 283 11.04 -25.38 -1.93
N TYR A 284 11.99 -24.64 -1.37
CA TYR A 284 12.60 -23.47 -2.01
C TYR A 284 13.91 -23.84 -2.72
N PHE A 285 14.46 -25.01 -2.42
CA PHE A 285 15.69 -25.53 -2.98
C PHE A 285 15.37 -26.78 -3.82
N THR A 286 14.64 -26.62 -4.91
CA THR A 286 14.88 -27.54 -6.02
C THR A 286 16.31 -27.28 -6.46
N ASN A 287 17.13 -28.33 -6.52
CA ASN A 287 18.45 -28.27 -7.13
C ASN A 287 18.31 -27.78 -8.58
N GLU A 288 18.30 -26.48 -8.79
CA GLU A 288 18.73 -25.87 -10.03
C GLU A 288 20.23 -26.11 -10.07
N SER A 289 20.60 -27.28 -10.59
CA SER A 289 21.90 -27.48 -11.18
C SER A 289 22.20 -26.22 -12.01
N PRO A 290 23.32 -25.51 -11.77
CA PRO A 290 23.67 -24.40 -12.63
C PRO A 290 23.70 -24.94 -14.05
N THR A 291 22.92 -24.33 -14.93
CA THR A 291 22.92 -24.64 -16.36
C THR A 291 24.37 -24.53 -16.83
N ILE A 292 25.00 -25.68 -17.03
CA ILE A 292 26.39 -25.77 -17.50
C ILE A 292 26.40 -25.16 -18.89
N TYR A 293 26.94 -23.95 -18.99
CA TYR A 293 27.42 -23.43 -20.27
C TYR A 293 28.56 -24.34 -20.72
N TYR A 294 28.30 -25.12 -21.77
CA TYR A 294 29.36 -25.70 -22.58
C TYR A 294 29.98 -24.58 -23.42
N ASP A 295 31.21 -24.19 -23.11
CA ASP A 295 32.15 -23.72 -24.14
C ASP A 295 33.39 -24.61 -24.16
N THR A 296 33.68 -25.06 -25.37
CA THR A 296 34.64 -26.09 -25.74
C THR A 296 35.99 -25.47 -26.10
N LYS A 297 37.04 -25.79 -25.33
CA LYS A 297 38.39 -26.22 -25.79
C LYS A 297 39.45 -26.00 -24.70
N LYS A 298 39.91 -27.09 -24.05
CA LYS A 298 41.21 -27.72 -24.36
C LYS A 298 41.54 -28.89 -23.40
N VAL A 299 41.81 -30.02 -24.06
CA VAL A 299 42.85 -31.04 -23.81
C VAL A 299 42.62 -32.09 -22.69
N ASN A 300 42.49 -33.33 -23.19
CA ASN A 300 42.95 -34.62 -22.69
C ASN A 300 43.35 -34.75 -21.21
N THR A 301 42.80 -35.75 -20.56
CA THR A 301 43.50 -37.04 -20.33
C THR A 301 42.49 -38.06 -19.77
N GLY A 302 42.71 -39.34 -20.06
CA GLY A 302 41.75 -40.39 -19.81
C GLY A 302 41.69 -40.86 -18.36
N VAL A 303 40.68 -41.67 -18.06
CA VAL A 303 40.81 -43.10 -17.71
C VAL A 303 39.67 -43.53 -16.76
N ALA A 304 39.00 -44.60 -17.20
CA ALA A 304 38.34 -45.69 -16.48
C ALA A 304 37.18 -45.47 -15.50
N ALA A 305 36.12 -46.26 -15.76
CA ALA A 305 35.14 -46.71 -14.80
C ALA A 305 35.48 -48.12 -14.29
N ARG A 306 35.42 -48.25 -12.95
CA ARG A 306 34.89 -49.32 -12.08
C ARG A 306 35.35 -50.80 -12.17
N GLY A 307 35.59 -51.32 -10.96
CA GLY A 307 35.52 -52.72 -10.52
C GLY A 307 36.89 -53.31 -10.18
N ALA A 308 37.14 -54.08 -9.12
CA ALA A 308 36.44 -54.47 -7.90
C ALA A 308 37.50 -55.11 -6.97
N ASP A 309 37.27 -55.02 -5.67
CA ASP A 309 37.66 -55.94 -4.59
C ASP A 309 39.12 -56.28 -4.19
N GLU A 310 39.23 -56.35 -2.86
CA GLU A 310 40.01 -57.25 -2.01
C GLU A 310 41.49 -57.00 -1.62
N HIS A 311 41.61 -56.69 -0.33
CA HIS A 311 42.48 -57.27 0.71
C HIS A 311 44.00 -56.97 0.82
N ALA A 312 44.31 -56.62 2.09
CA ALA A 312 45.50 -56.93 2.88
C ALA A 312 46.70 -55.97 2.87
N ALA A 313 46.90 -55.34 4.04
CA ALA A 313 48.10 -54.66 4.51
C ALA A 313 49.17 -55.68 4.99
N PRO A 314 50.27 -55.30 5.69
CA PRO A 314 51.02 -54.02 5.73
C PRO A 314 52.57 -54.25 5.61
N ALA A 315 53.38 -53.17 5.48
CA ALA A 315 54.61 -52.99 6.28
C ALA A 315 55.38 -51.67 6.00
N ARG A 316 55.48 -50.86 7.07
CA ARG A 316 56.66 -50.13 7.59
C ARG A 316 57.51 -49.20 6.68
N LYS A 317 57.26 -47.88 6.87
CA LYS A 317 58.17 -46.74 7.22
C LYS A 317 59.68 -47.04 7.51
N PRO A 318 60.59 -46.03 7.60
CA PRO A 318 60.49 -44.60 7.26
C PRO A 318 61.76 -44.00 6.58
N ASP A 319 61.66 -42.70 6.29
CA ASP A 319 62.56 -41.64 6.77
C ASP A 319 63.38 -40.80 5.79
N ARG A 320 63.37 -39.51 6.13
CA ARG A 320 63.71 -38.35 5.32
C ARG A 320 65.01 -37.74 5.83
N LYS A 321 65.92 -37.47 4.90
CA LYS A 321 66.89 -36.36 4.82
C LYS A 321 67.36 -35.68 6.12
N GLY A 322 68.67 -35.75 6.32
CA GLY A 322 69.57 -34.64 6.67
C GLY A 322 70.94 -34.94 6.02
N ARG A 323 71.88 -34.03 5.77
CA ARG A 323 72.09 -32.60 5.99
C ARG A 323 73.48 -32.32 5.36
N ARG A 324 73.78 -31.06 5.05
CA ARG A 324 75.12 -30.41 4.93
C ARG A 324 75.80 -30.28 3.56
N ALA A 325 76.07 -29.01 3.30
CA ALA A 325 77.03 -28.34 2.42
C ALA A 325 78.48 -28.87 2.44
N ALA A 326 79.19 -28.66 1.32
CA ALA A 326 80.52 -28.02 1.20
C ALA A 326 81.06 -28.21 -0.23
N VAL A 327 81.32 -27.14 -0.99
CA VAL A 327 82.63 -26.48 -1.25
C VAL A 327 83.18 -26.83 -2.66
N ALA A 328 83.76 -25.81 -3.27
CA ALA A 328 84.23 -25.66 -4.64
C ALA A 328 85.49 -26.47 -5.02
N VAL A 329 85.79 -26.61 -6.32
CA VAL A 329 86.92 -26.03 -7.07
C VAL A 329 87.06 -26.70 -8.46
N ALA A 330 87.64 -25.94 -9.39
CA ALA A 330 87.83 -26.05 -10.83
C ALA A 330 88.65 -27.23 -11.40
N GLY A 331 88.55 -27.40 -12.73
CA GLY A 331 89.70 -27.60 -13.64
C GLY A 331 89.76 -28.90 -14.47
N GLU A 332 89.65 -28.77 -15.80
CA GLU A 332 90.41 -29.45 -16.90
C GLU A 332 90.34 -31.01 -16.99
N GLU A 333 90.46 -31.75 -18.09
CA GLU A 333 90.69 -31.57 -19.53
C GLU A 333 90.31 -32.90 -20.24
N GLU A 334 90.46 -32.96 -21.58
CA GLU A 334 90.03 -33.95 -22.58
C GLU A 334 90.57 -35.40 -22.45
N GLU A 335 89.88 -36.38 -23.08
CA GLU A 335 90.53 -37.26 -24.08
C GLU A 335 89.56 -38.10 -24.97
N ASP A 336 90.07 -38.38 -26.17
CA ASP A 336 89.49 -38.86 -27.43
C ASP A 336 89.35 -40.41 -27.49
N PHE A 337 88.37 -40.94 -28.24
CA PHE A 337 88.44 -42.32 -28.76
C PHE A 337 87.77 -42.43 -30.15
N LYS A 338 88.61 -42.66 -31.17
CA LYS A 338 88.24 -42.93 -32.56
C LYS A 338 87.75 -44.38 -32.75
N SER A 339 86.72 -44.57 -33.58
CA SER A 339 86.59 -45.75 -34.45
C SER A 339 85.95 -45.35 -35.80
N PRO A 340 86.34 -45.97 -36.94
CA PRO A 340 86.02 -45.45 -38.26
C PRO A 340 84.81 -46.17 -38.88
N LEU A 341 83.62 -45.58 -38.81
CA LEU A 341 82.44 -46.04 -39.56
C LEU A 341 81.44 -44.91 -39.90
N MET A 342 81.90 -43.65 -39.89
CA MET A 342 81.04 -42.46 -39.93
C MET A 342 81.15 -41.49 -41.15
N PRO A 343 81.48 -41.89 -42.40
CA PRO A 343 81.23 -41.02 -43.56
C PRO A 343 80.07 -41.44 -44.48
N ILE A 344 79.55 -42.68 -44.40
CA ILE A 344 78.53 -43.17 -45.34
C ILE A 344 77.10 -42.93 -44.82
N MET A 345 76.86 -43.12 -43.52
CA MET A 345 75.53 -42.88 -42.92
C MET A 345 75.16 -41.40 -42.81
N THR A 346 76.15 -40.51 -42.66
CA THR A 346 75.95 -39.06 -42.60
C THR A 346 75.51 -38.49 -43.95
N GLY A 347 76.06 -38.98 -45.07
CA GLY A 347 75.67 -38.55 -46.41
C GLY A 347 74.22 -38.90 -46.79
N VAL A 348 73.76 -40.10 -46.43
CA VAL A 348 72.38 -40.55 -46.70
C VAL A 348 71.37 -39.81 -45.82
N ALA A 349 71.70 -39.59 -44.54
CA ALA A 349 70.86 -38.78 -43.65
C ALA A 349 70.75 -37.32 -44.12
N PHE A 350 71.85 -36.72 -44.59
CA PHE A 350 71.83 -35.35 -45.12
C PHE A 350 70.98 -35.23 -46.39
N ALA A 351 71.07 -36.21 -47.30
CA ALA A 351 70.26 -36.24 -48.51
C ALA A 351 68.76 -36.39 -48.19
N PHE A 352 68.40 -37.19 -47.18
CA PHE A 352 67.01 -37.37 -46.74
C PHE A 352 66.46 -36.12 -46.05
N VAL A 353 67.27 -35.44 -45.25
CA VAL A 353 66.90 -34.16 -44.63
C VAL A 353 66.72 -33.07 -45.68
N ILE A 354 67.61 -32.99 -46.67
CA ILE A 354 67.47 -32.00 -47.76
C ILE A 354 66.22 -32.29 -48.59
N THR A 355 65.94 -33.54 -48.94
CA THR A 355 64.71 -33.89 -49.68
C THR A 355 63.46 -33.67 -48.84
N ALA A 356 63.47 -33.95 -47.53
CA ALA A 356 62.36 -33.64 -46.64
C ALA A 356 62.14 -32.12 -46.51
N VAL A 357 63.20 -31.32 -46.41
CA VAL A 357 63.11 -29.85 -46.37
C VAL A 357 62.59 -29.31 -47.70
N VAL A 358 63.07 -29.80 -48.84
CA VAL A 358 62.57 -29.42 -50.16
C VAL A 358 61.11 -29.83 -50.33
N PHE A 359 60.71 -31.01 -49.86
CA PHE A 359 59.32 -31.48 -49.89
C PHE A 359 58.41 -30.64 -48.99
N ILE A 360 58.88 -30.27 -47.79
CA ILE A 360 58.16 -29.37 -46.88
C ILE A 360 58.02 -27.99 -47.51
N VAL A 361 59.09 -27.43 -48.09
CA VAL A 361 59.07 -26.14 -48.80
C VAL A 361 58.16 -26.22 -50.04
N TYR A 362 58.16 -27.33 -50.77
CA TYR A 362 57.30 -27.56 -51.93
C TYR A 362 55.81 -27.64 -51.54
N ILE A 363 55.49 -28.35 -50.44
CA ILE A 363 54.15 -28.32 -49.83
C ILE A 363 53.79 -26.91 -49.37
N PHE A 364 54.74 -26.16 -48.81
CA PHE A 364 54.50 -24.80 -48.34
C PHE A 364 54.20 -23.83 -49.49
N ILE A 365 54.85 -24.01 -50.64
CA ILE A 365 54.63 -23.23 -51.87
C ILE A 365 53.29 -23.60 -52.51
N LEU A 366 52.91 -24.89 -52.54
CA LEU A 366 51.63 -25.35 -53.11
C LEU A 366 50.42 -24.98 -52.25
N ASN A 367 50.55 -25.05 -50.92
CA ASN A 367 49.43 -24.92 -49.99
C ASN A 367 49.22 -23.48 -49.47
N ASN A 368 50.12 -22.56 -49.85
CA ASN A 368 50.07 -21.12 -49.58
C ASN A 368 49.40 -20.72 -48.24
N PRO A 369 49.87 -21.25 -47.08
CA PRO A 369 49.16 -21.14 -45.80
C PRO A 369 49.14 -19.72 -45.20
N PHE A 370 49.77 -18.75 -45.87
CA PHE A 370 49.80 -17.33 -45.51
C PHE A 370 49.03 -16.43 -46.50
N ALA A 371 48.18 -17.00 -47.36
CA ALA A 371 47.24 -16.20 -48.13
C ALA A 371 46.33 -15.42 -47.17
N LYS A 372 46.56 -14.10 -47.08
CA LYS A 372 45.66 -13.18 -46.37
C LYS A 372 44.34 -13.19 -47.14
N VAL A 373 43.35 -13.90 -46.64
CA VAL A 373 41.98 -13.76 -47.11
C VAL A 373 41.55 -12.36 -46.69
N GLU A 374 41.27 -11.48 -47.66
CA GLU A 374 40.82 -10.12 -47.38
C GLU A 374 39.52 -10.15 -46.58
N ASP A 375 39.43 -9.30 -45.55
CA ASP A 375 38.23 -9.18 -44.75
C ASP A 375 37.12 -8.54 -45.59
N ILE A 376 35.95 -9.17 -45.61
CA ILE A 376 34.76 -8.65 -46.28
C ILE A 376 34.08 -7.66 -45.34
N PRO A 377 33.78 -6.42 -45.76
CA PRO A 377 33.01 -5.49 -44.94
C PRO A 377 31.58 -6.00 -44.73
N MET A 378 31.11 -6.02 -43.48
CA MET A 378 29.76 -6.48 -43.14
C MET A 378 28.70 -5.55 -43.75
N PRO A 379 27.79 -6.05 -44.61
CA PRO A 379 26.73 -5.23 -45.19
C PRO A 379 25.71 -4.78 -44.14
N LYS A 380 24.96 -3.73 -44.48
CA LYS A 380 23.80 -3.27 -43.69
C LYS A 380 22.58 -4.15 -43.97
N LEU A 381 22.22 -4.96 -42.98
CA LEU A 381 21.06 -5.86 -43.01
C LEU A 381 19.93 -5.32 -42.13
N VAL A 382 20.22 -4.48 -41.13
CA VAL A 382 19.23 -3.79 -40.31
C VAL A 382 18.37 -2.87 -41.18
N GLY A 383 17.05 -3.04 -41.08
CA GLY A 383 16.03 -2.32 -41.86
C GLY A 383 15.54 -3.08 -43.10
N LEU A 384 16.19 -4.18 -43.48
CA LEU A 384 15.74 -5.05 -44.59
C LEU A 384 14.83 -6.17 -44.08
N THR A 385 14.00 -6.74 -44.96
CA THR A 385 13.27 -7.97 -44.62
C THR A 385 14.22 -9.16 -44.69
N PHE A 386 14.03 -10.14 -43.80
CA PHE A 386 14.86 -11.35 -43.83
C PHE A 386 14.75 -12.09 -45.17
N SER A 387 13.57 -12.08 -45.80
CA SER A 387 13.35 -12.62 -47.14
C SER A 387 14.20 -11.93 -48.20
N ASP A 388 14.32 -10.60 -48.17
CA ASP A 388 15.13 -9.86 -49.13
C ASP A 388 16.62 -10.18 -48.96
N VAL A 389 17.08 -10.33 -47.71
CA VAL A 389 18.47 -10.71 -47.42
C VAL A 389 18.78 -12.11 -47.95
N THR A 390 17.87 -13.07 -47.78
CA THR A 390 18.06 -14.44 -48.26
C THR A 390 17.91 -14.59 -49.77
N ASN A 391 17.14 -13.72 -50.44
CA ASN A 391 16.86 -13.84 -51.88
C ASN A 391 17.77 -12.96 -52.75
N ASN A 392 18.51 -12.02 -52.15
CA ASN A 392 19.39 -11.13 -52.89
C ASN A 392 20.76 -11.80 -53.14
N ALA A 393 21.12 -11.88 -54.43
CA ALA A 393 22.38 -12.48 -54.90
C ALA A 393 23.63 -11.80 -54.32
N GLU A 394 23.56 -10.51 -54.01
CA GLU A 394 24.66 -9.76 -53.38
C GLU A 394 25.03 -10.36 -52.02
N TYR A 395 24.05 -10.62 -51.15
CA TYR A 395 24.30 -11.17 -49.81
C TYR A 395 24.65 -12.65 -49.83
N GLN A 396 24.13 -13.41 -50.80
CA GLN A 396 24.51 -14.81 -51.00
C GLN A 396 25.96 -14.97 -51.47
N SER A 397 26.47 -14.04 -52.29
CA SER A 397 27.83 -14.12 -52.86
C SER A 397 28.96 -14.10 -51.81
N HIS A 398 28.68 -13.58 -50.60
CA HIS A 398 29.64 -13.48 -49.50
C HIS A 398 29.74 -14.75 -48.63
N GLY A 399 28.83 -15.71 -48.81
CA GLY A 399 28.84 -16.99 -48.10
C GLY A 399 28.51 -16.92 -46.61
N PHE A 400 27.87 -15.85 -46.12
CA PHE A 400 27.49 -15.73 -44.70
C PHE A 400 26.47 -16.79 -44.26
N GLN A 401 26.56 -17.20 -42.99
CA GLN A 401 25.57 -18.08 -42.37
C GLN A 401 24.68 -17.28 -41.43
N TYR A 402 23.37 -17.30 -41.61
CA TYR A 402 22.46 -16.51 -40.78
C TYR A 402 21.87 -17.34 -39.64
N LYS A 403 22.05 -16.87 -38.40
CA LYS A 403 21.35 -17.40 -37.22
C LYS A 403 20.26 -16.40 -36.82
N VAL A 404 19.01 -16.75 -37.07
CA VAL A 404 17.86 -15.85 -36.87
C VAL A 404 17.13 -16.16 -35.58
N THR A 405 16.83 -15.11 -34.81
CA THR A 405 15.90 -15.16 -33.68
C THR A 405 14.77 -14.16 -33.91
N TYR A 406 13.54 -14.56 -33.61
CA TYR A 406 12.36 -13.72 -33.80
C TYR A 406 11.85 -13.18 -32.47
N ASP A 407 11.71 -11.86 -32.34
CA ASP A 407 11.22 -11.19 -31.14
C ASP A 407 10.35 -9.97 -31.49
N TYR A 408 9.54 -9.48 -30.54
CA TYR A 408 8.69 -8.31 -30.78
C TYR A 408 9.52 -7.01 -30.77
N SER A 409 9.17 -6.08 -31.65
CA SER A 409 9.78 -4.74 -31.71
C SER A 409 8.71 -3.66 -31.68
N SER A 410 8.94 -2.62 -30.90
CA SER A 410 8.09 -1.42 -30.87
C SER A 410 8.31 -0.48 -32.06
N GLU A 411 9.43 -0.64 -32.78
CA GLU A 411 9.87 0.29 -33.83
C GLU A 411 9.81 -0.31 -35.24
N TYR A 412 10.02 -1.63 -35.36
CA TYR A 412 10.15 -2.30 -36.65
C TYR A 412 8.94 -3.17 -36.95
N ALA A 413 8.42 -3.07 -38.18
CA ALA A 413 7.33 -3.91 -38.67
C ALA A 413 7.72 -5.40 -38.72
N GLU A 414 6.73 -6.28 -38.74
CA GLU A 414 6.93 -7.72 -38.81
C GLU A 414 7.79 -8.11 -40.03
N GLY A 415 8.76 -9.00 -39.82
CA GLY A 415 9.66 -9.50 -40.87
C GLY A 415 10.92 -8.64 -41.11
N ILE A 416 11.03 -7.47 -40.48
CA ILE A 416 12.21 -6.60 -40.61
C ILE A 416 13.30 -6.99 -39.61
N ILE A 417 14.55 -7.06 -40.08
CA ILE A 417 15.74 -7.23 -39.25
C ILE A 417 15.99 -5.92 -38.51
N TYR A 418 16.00 -5.95 -37.17
CA TYR A 418 16.25 -4.76 -36.35
C TYR A 418 17.58 -4.82 -35.59
N GLU A 419 18.23 -5.98 -35.54
CA GLU A 419 19.55 -6.14 -34.93
C GLU A 419 20.39 -7.11 -35.76
N GLN A 420 21.67 -6.78 -35.98
CA GLN A 420 22.64 -7.66 -36.62
C GLN A 420 23.94 -7.70 -35.83
N VAL A 421 24.55 -8.88 -35.73
CA VAL A 421 25.88 -9.08 -35.17
C VAL A 421 26.64 -10.06 -36.07
N PRO A 422 27.80 -9.70 -36.65
CA PRO A 422 28.53 -8.43 -36.51
C PRO A 422 27.82 -7.19 -37.11
N THR A 423 28.15 -5.99 -36.61
CA THR A 423 27.60 -4.70 -37.06
C THR A 423 28.10 -4.30 -38.45
N GLU A 424 27.34 -3.45 -39.14
CA GLU A 424 27.69 -2.88 -40.45
C GLU A 424 29.12 -2.32 -40.49
N GLY A 425 29.81 -2.48 -41.64
CA GLY A 425 31.14 -1.94 -41.91
C GLY A 425 32.30 -2.70 -41.24
N ARG A 426 32.01 -3.62 -40.31
CA ARG A 426 33.03 -4.45 -39.67
C ARG A 426 33.59 -5.47 -40.65
N GLY A 427 34.90 -5.49 -40.83
CA GLY A 427 35.58 -6.53 -41.60
C GLY A 427 35.39 -7.91 -40.96
N VAL A 428 34.91 -8.87 -41.73
CA VAL A 428 34.68 -10.25 -41.30
C VAL A 428 35.25 -11.24 -42.30
N LYS A 429 35.58 -12.44 -41.83
CA LYS A 429 36.05 -13.52 -42.70
C LYS A 429 34.88 -14.11 -43.50
N PRO A 430 35.13 -14.66 -44.71
CA PRO A 430 34.14 -15.47 -45.42
C PRO A 430 33.57 -16.59 -44.54
N ASN A 431 32.29 -16.94 -44.75
CA ASN A 431 31.56 -17.96 -43.97
C ASN A 431 31.32 -17.64 -42.47
N THR A 432 31.40 -16.36 -42.08
CA THR A 432 31.07 -15.93 -40.71
C THR A 432 29.58 -16.13 -40.40
N ILE A 433 29.26 -16.52 -39.17
CA ILE A 433 27.88 -16.59 -38.66
C ILE A 433 27.41 -15.18 -38.28
N VAL A 434 26.35 -14.72 -38.91
CA VAL A 434 25.68 -13.45 -38.64
C VAL A 434 24.41 -13.73 -37.85
N ASN A 435 24.36 -13.26 -36.60
CA ASN A 435 23.17 -13.35 -35.76
C ASN A 435 22.24 -12.19 -36.12
N LEU A 436 20.99 -12.51 -36.47
CA LEU A 436 19.98 -11.54 -36.85
C LEU A 436 18.78 -11.63 -35.89
N LYS A 437 18.29 -10.49 -35.41
CA LYS A 437 16.98 -10.41 -34.78
C LYS A 437 15.96 -9.83 -35.75
N VAL A 438 14.89 -10.58 -35.97
CA VAL A 438 13.80 -10.22 -36.87
C VAL A 438 12.56 -9.89 -36.04
N SER A 439 11.92 -8.78 -36.35
CA SER A 439 10.74 -8.30 -35.65
C SER A 439 9.53 -9.20 -35.93
N LYS A 440 8.79 -9.56 -34.88
CA LYS A 440 7.43 -10.15 -34.94
C LYS A 440 6.33 -9.07 -35.01
N GLY A 441 6.71 -7.81 -35.24
CA GLY A 441 5.82 -6.65 -35.14
C GLY A 441 5.65 -6.15 -33.70
N ILE A 442 4.72 -5.20 -33.53
CA ILE A 442 4.39 -4.62 -32.22
C ILE A 442 3.57 -5.64 -31.42
N LYS A 443 3.99 -5.94 -30.20
CA LYS A 443 3.23 -6.80 -29.29
C LYS A 443 1.88 -6.14 -28.97
N LYS A 444 0.80 -6.75 -29.48
CA LYS A 444 -0.57 -6.33 -29.21
C LYS A 444 -1.09 -7.03 -27.95
N LEU A 445 -1.72 -6.26 -27.07
CA LEU A 445 -2.40 -6.70 -25.86
C LEU A 445 -3.88 -6.31 -25.97
N LYS A 446 -4.76 -7.05 -25.30
CA LYS A 446 -6.20 -6.74 -25.27
C LYS A 446 -6.57 -6.18 -23.91
N VAL A 447 -7.29 -5.06 -23.86
CA VAL A 447 -7.74 -4.48 -22.58
C VAL A 447 -8.82 -5.39 -21.96
N PRO A 448 -8.59 -5.96 -20.76
CA PRO A 448 -9.54 -6.87 -20.12
C PRO A 448 -10.75 -6.13 -19.52
N ASP A 449 -11.89 -6.82 -19.41
CA ASP A 449 -13.09 -6.28 -18.73
C ASP A 449 -12.94 -6.27 -17.21
N ILE A 450 -12.44 -5.16 -16.67
CA ILE A 450 -12.18 -4.93 -15.24
C ILE A 450 -13.22 -4.03 -14.57
N TYR A 451 -14.37 -3.82 -15.21
CA TYR A 451 -15.39 -2.91 -14.69
C TYR A 451 -16.01 -3.49 -13.41
N ASN A 452 -16.38 -2.61 -12.48
CA ASN A 452 -16.87 -2.98 -11.16
C ASN A 452 -15.89 -3.84 -10.35
N GLN A 453 -14.61 -3.95 -10.73
CA GLN A 453 -13.59 -4.56 -9.88
C GLN A 453 -12.99 -3.51 -8.94
N GLU A 454 -12.44 -3.94 -7.82
CA GLU A 454 -11.65 -3.05 -6.97
C GLU A 454 -10.39 -2.61 -7.70
N ALA A 455 -9.98 -1.34 -7.53
CA ALA A 455 -8.84 -0.76 -8.24
C ALA A 455 -7.55 -1.60 -8.12
N LEU A 456 -7.31 -2.19 -6.94
CA LEU A 456 -6.16 -3.07 -6.69
C LEU A 456 -6.22 -4.36 -7.53
N ALA A 457 -7.37 -5.02 -7.56
CA ALA A 457 -7.57 -6.26 -8.32
C ALA A 457 -7.51 -6.00 -9.84
N ALA A 458 -8.12 -4.90 -10.28
CA ALA A 458 -8.07 -4.44 -11.67
C ALA A 458 -6.63 -4.18 -12.14
N ARG A 459 -5.82 -3.53 -11.31
CA ARG A 459 -4.41 -3.25 -11.59
C ARG A 459 -3.57 -4.53 -11.64
N ALA A 460 -3.78 -5.46 -10.71
CA ALA A 460 -3.10 -6.76 -10.74
C ALA A 460 -3.44 -7.53 -12.03
N ARG A 461 -4.70 -7.47 -12.48
CA ARG A 461 -5.13 -8.09 -13.73
C ARG A 461 -4.50 -7.45 -14.97
N LEU A 462 -4.49 -6.12 -15.06
CA LEU A 462 -3.81 -5.42 -16.18
C LEU A 462 -2.32 -5.77 -16.25
N ASN A 463 -1.62 -5.78 -15.11
CA ASN A 463 -0.22 -6.17 -15.04
C ASN A 463 0.01 -7.61 -15.51
N SER A 464 -0.89 -8.54 -15.15
CA SER A 464 -0.81 -9.94 -15.58
C SER A 464 -0.99 -10.13 -17.09
N GLU A 465 -1.76 -9.24 -17.74
CA GLU A 465 -1.94 -9.20 -19.20
C GLU A 465 -0.78 -8.45 -19.91
N GLY A 466 0.21 -7.95 -19.15
CA GLY A 466 1.37 -7.23 -19.68
C GLY A 466 1.15 -5.73 -19.90
N ILE A 467 0.03 -5.17 -19.43
CA ILE A 467 -0.28 -3.74 -19.47
C ILE A 467 0.26 -3.10 -18.19
N THR A 468 1.41 -2.43 -18.28
CA THR A 468 2.14 -1.90 -17.11
C THR A 468 2.05 -0.38 -16.97
N LYS A 469 1.78 0.35 -18.05
CA LYS A 469 1.55 1.80 -18.03
C LYS A 469 0.10 2.08 -17.66
N ILE A 470 -0.13 2.34 -16.38
CA ILE A 470 -1.47 2.56 -15.83
C ILE A 470 -1.52 3.95 -15.19
N LYS A 471 -2.48 4.75 -15.63
CA LYS A 471 -2.85 6.04 -15.01
C LYS A 471 -4.14 5.85 -14.24
N GLU A 472 -4.29 6.52 -13.10
CA GLU A 472 -5.51 6.43 -12.28
C GLU A 472 -6.13 7.84 -12.16
N GLU A 473 -7.41 7.95 -12.47
CA GLU A 473 -8.21 9.15 -12.31
C GLU A 473 -9.45 8.83 -11.48
N GLN A 474 -9.84 9.74 -10.60
CA GLN A 474 -11.00 9.53 -9.75
C GLN A 474 -12.20 10.37 -10.21
N ILE A 475 -13.35 9.72 -10.37
CA ILE A 475 -14.61 10.33 -10.81
C ILE A 475 -15.76 9.94 -9.88
N PHE A 476 -16.79 10.78 -9.76
CA PHE A 476 -18.00 10.39 -9.05
C PHE A 476 -18.80 9.37 -9.86
N SER A 477 -19.43 8.42 -9.16
CA SER A 477 -20.29 7.41 -9.77
C SER A 477 -21.41 7.02 -8.83
N ASP A 478 -22.65 7.14 -9.31
CA ASP A 478 -23.84 6.65 -8.61
C ASP A 478 -24.07 5.15 -8.85
N THR A 479 -23.35 4.55 -9.81
CA THR A 479 -23.50 3.13 -10.18
C THR A 479 -22.56 2.22 -9.38
N TYR A 480 -21.33 2.68 -9.11
CA TYR A 480 -20.29 1.86 -8.49
C TYR A 480 -19.83 2.47 -7.17
N ALA A 481 -19.73 1.63 -6.14
CA ALA A 481 -19.21 2.04 -4.83
C ALA A 481 -17.79 2.62 -4.92
N GLU A 482 -17.43 3.43 -3.93
CA GLU A 482 -16.10 4.04 -3.83
C GLU A 482 -14.99 2.98 -3.96
N GLY A 483 -13.94 3.31 -4.73
CA GLY A 483 -12.78 2.43 -4.94
C GLY A 483 -12.94 1.38 -6.05
N ARG A 484 -14.08 1.34 -6.75
CA ARG A 484 -14.32 0.41 -7.87
C ARG A 484 -14.09 1.08 -9.24
N ILE A 485 -13.70 0.29 -10.24
CA ILE A 485 -13.48 0.78 -11.61
C ILE A 485 -14.81 1.06 -12.31
N VAL A 486 -14.98 2.30 -12.76
CA VAL A 486 -16.15 2.78 -13.51
C VAL A 486 -15.98 2.51 -15.00
N LYS A 487 -14.81 2.83 -15.56
CA LYS A 487 -14.44 2.63 -16.97
C LYS A 487 -12.94 2.66 -17.16
N THR A 488 -12.47 2.27 -18.35
CA THR A 488 -11.07 2.42 -18.78
C THR A 488 -10.97 3.23 -20.07
N ASP A 489 -9.81 3.83 -20.30
CA ASP A 489 -9.42 4.44 -21.57
C ASP A 489 -8.01 3.98 -21.97
N PRO A 490 -7.81 3.23 -23.07
CA PRO A 490 -8.84 2.72 -23.99
C PRO A 490 -9.87 1.78 -23.31
N PRO A 491 -11.09 1.66 -23.87
CA PRO A 491 -12.15 0.85 -23.27
C PRO A 491 -11.82 -0.64 -23.33
N LYS A 492 -12.52 -1.44 -22.52
CA LYS A 492 -12.41 -2.91 -22.56
C LYS A 492 -12.58 -3.46 -23.97
N ASP A 493 -11.92 -4.58 -24.22
CA ASP A 493 -11.84 -5.28 -25.50
C ASP A 493 -11.05 -4.59 -26.62
N THR A 494 -10.45 -3.42 -26.36
CA THR A 494 -9.58 -2.74 -27.33
C THR A 494 -8.21 -3.43 -27.44
N GLU A 495 -7.71 -3.59 -28.67
CA GLU A 495 -6.31 -3.98 -28.91
C GLU A 495 -5.40 -2.76 -28.79
N ILE A 496 -4.39 -2.86 -27.94
CA ILE A 496 -3.41 -1.80 -27.68
C ILE A 496 -1.98 -2.36 -27.83
N SER A 497 -1.00 -1.49 -28.08
CA SER A 497 0.40 -1.91 -27.98
C SER A 497 0.79 -2.08 -26.51
N ALA A 498 1.77 -2.93 -26.21
CA ALA A 498 2.30 -3.08 -24.85
C ALA A 498 2.84 -1.78 -24.22
N ASP A 499 3.10 -0.76 -25.04
CA ASP A 499 3.60 0.56 -24.61
C ASP A 499 2.50 1.62 -24.45
N THR A 500 1.25 1.28 -24.74
CA THR A 500 0.09 2.18 -24.59
C THR A 500 -0.25 2.35 -23.11
N GLU A 501 -0.48 3.60 -22.68
CA GLU A 501 -0.99 3.91 -21.33
C GLU A 501 -2.50 3.65 -21.24
N VAL A 502 -2.93 2.94 -20.20
CA VAL A 502 -4.35 2.69 -19.89
C VAL A 502 -4.75 3.51 -18.66
N THR A 503 -5.74 4.38 -18.82
CA THR A 503 -6.32 5.16 -17.72
C THR A 503 -7.48 4.42 -17.07
N LEU A 504 -7.41 4.26 -15.76
CA LEU A 504 -8.46 3.71 -14.90
C LEU A 504 -9.27 4.83 -14.27
N TYR A 505 -10.58 4.82 -14.49
CA TYR A 505 -11.50 5.75 -13.82
C TYR A 505 -12.10 5.07 -12.58
N ILE A 506 -11.71 5.53 -11.40
CA ILE A 506 -12.08 4.95 -10.09
C ILE A 506 -13.21 5.77 -9.46
N SER A 507 -14.22 5.11 -8.94
CA SER A 507 -15.34 5.76 -8.26
C SER A 507 -14.90 6.44 -6.96
N LYS A 508 -15.30 7.70 -6.77
CA LYS A 508 -15.24 8.47 -5.50
C LYS A 508 -16.49 8.25 -4.64
N GLY A 509 -17.35 7.31 -5.00
CA GLY A 509 -18.73 7.27 -4.51
C GLY A 509 -19.62 8.30 -5.20
N SER A 510 -20.83 8.49 -4.68
CA SER A 510 -21.78 9.46 -5.20
C SER A 510 -21.33 10.90 -4.88
N GLU A 511 -21.62 11.83 -5.78
CA GLU A 511 -21.24 13.25 -5.69
C GLU A 511 -21.95 14.01 -4.55
N THR A 512 -22.96 13.41 -3.92
CA THR A 512 -23.81 14.11 -2.96
C THR A 512 -23.10 14.30 -1.61
N ALA A 513 -22.76 15.55 -1.29
CA ALA A 513 -22.15 15.93 -0.02
C ALA A 513 -22.93 15.39 1.19
N PRO A 514 -22.24 14.96 2.27
CA PRO A 514 -22.89 14.47 3.48
C PRO A 514 -23.74 15.58 4.12
N ALA A 515 -24.92 15.20 4.61
CA ALA A 515 -25.83 16.03 5.38
C ALA A 515 -26.32 15.23 6.59
N THR A 516 -26.39 15.86 7.75
CA THR A 516 -26.95 15.24 8.95
C THR A 516 -28.45 15.48 8.99
N VAL A 517 -29.24 14.44 9.24
CA VAL A 517 -30.69 14.55 9.41
C VAL A 517 -30.97 15.21 10.76
N PRO A 518 -31.57 16.41 10.82
CA PRO A 518 -31.86 17.05 12.10
C PRO A 518 -32.93 16.27 12.89
N PRO A 519 -32.90 16.31 14.23
CA PRO A 519 -34.00 15.80 15.05
C PRO A 519 -35.21 16.74 14.96
N LEU A 520 -36.30 16.24 14.38
CA LEU A 520 -37.55 16.95 14.11
C LEU A 520 -38.69 16.55 15.06
N VAL A 521 -38.58 15.41 15.76
CA VAL A 521 -39.62 14.92 16.67
C VAL A 521 -39.91 15.95 17.77
N GLY A 522 -41.20 16.24 17.99
CA GLY A 522 -41.68 17.26 18.93
C GLY A 522 -41.73 18.69 18.36
N MET A 523 -41.12 18.95 17.21
CA MET A 523 -41.17 20.28 16.57
C MET A 523 -42.48 20.50 15.81
N ASN A 524 -42.80 21.77 15.54
CA ASN A 524 -43.86 22.12 14.60
C ASN A 524 -43.40 21.88 13.16
N ILE A 525 -44.30 21.38 12.31
CA ILE A 525 -44.06 21.13 10.88
C ILE A 525 -43.41 22.31 10.13
N ASN A 526 -43.76 23.56 10.44
CA ASN A 526 -43.18 24.71 9.75
C ASN A 526 -41.73 24.96 10.15
N ASP A 527 -41.37 24.69 11.40
CA ASP A 527 -40.01 24.84 11.91
C ASP A 527 -39.12 23.71 11.37
N ALA A 528 -39.66 22.49 11.33
CA ALA A 528 -38.99 21.33 10.76
C ALA A 528 -38.68 21.50 9.27
N LYS A 529 -39.61 22.06 8.48
CA LYS A 529 -39.37 22.37 7.06
C LYS A 529 -38.19 23.33 6.86
N ARG A 530 -38.09 24.38 7.68
CA ARG A 530 -36.98 25.35 7.62
C ARG A 530 -35.65 24.70 8.03
N LEU A 531 -35.69 23.81 9.02
CA LEU A 531 -34.49 23.12 9.49
C LEU A 531 -33.97 22.11 8.45
N LEU A 532 -34.86 21.41 7.76
CA LEU A 532 -34.51 20.54 6.63
C LEU A 532 -33.92 21.34 5.47
N GLU A 533 -34.52 22.48 5.11
CA GLU A 533 -33.99 23.36 4.06
C GLU A 533 -32.59 23.88 4.41
N ALA A 534 -32.37 24.32 5.65
CA ALA A 534 -31.06 24.75 6.14
C ALA A 534 -30.01 23.62 6.14
N ALA A 535 -30.44 22.37 6.39
CA ALA A 535 -29.59 21.18 6.28
C ALA A 535 -29.35 20.72 4.83
N GLY A 536 -30.00 21.35 3.84
CA GLY A 536 -29.92 20.96 2.43
C GLY A 536 -30.68 19.66 2.12
N LEU A 537 -31.72 19.35 2.90
CA LEU A 537 -32.59 18.17 2.77
C LEU A 537 -33.98 18.59 2.27
N LYS A 538 -34.73 17.65 1.71
CA LYS A 538 -36.08 17.85 1.19
C LYS A 538 -37.14 17.25 2.11
N VAL A 539 -38.33 17.82 2.06
CA VAL A 539 -39.51 17.27 2.74
C VAL A 539 -40.04 16.11 1.89
N GLY A 540 -40.18 14.95 2.51
CA GLY A 540 -40.82 13.77 1.92
C GLY A 540 -42.31 13.69 2.28
N ASP A 541 -42.80 12.46 2.44
CA ASP A 541 -44.20 12.17 2.76
C ASP A 541 -44.56 12.61 4.18
N ILE A 542 -45.73 13.25 4.30
CA ILE A 542 -46.27 13.72 5.57
C ILE A 542 -47.54 12.95 5.87
N THR A 543 -47.52 12.15 6.94
CA THR A 543 -48.65 11.30 7.34
C THR A 543 -49.31 11.85 8.61
N PRO A 544 -50.57 12.33 8.56
CA PRO A 544 -51.28 12.74 9.77
C PRO A 544 -51.72 11.53 10.60
N ILE A 545 -51.56 11.62 11.93
CA ILE A 545 -51.96 10.60 12.90
C ILE A 545 -52.73 11.24 14.05
N GLU A 546 -53.81 10.58 14.48
CA GLU A 546 -54.58 10.96 15.67
C GLU A 546 -53.69 10.96 16.92
N SER A 547 -53.65 12.08 17.62
CA SER A 547 -52.78 12.26 18.78
C SER A 547 -53.32 13.36 19.68
N SER A 548 -53.11 13.22 21.00
CA SER A 548 -53.43 14.27 21.97
C SER A 548 -52.46 15.47 21.91
N LEU A 549 -51.43 15.39 21.08
CA LEU A 549 -50.49 16.49 20.83
C LEU A 549 -51.14 17.57 19.96
N ALA A 550 -50.61 18.80 20.03
CA ALA A 550 -51.09 19.91 19.22
C ALA A 550 -50.99 19.60 17.72
N ALA A 551 -52.00 20.05 16.95
CA ALA A 551 -52.03 19.84 15.50
C ALA A 551 -50.75 20.37 14.84
N GLY A 552 -50.13 19.56 13.99
CA GLY A 552 -48.90 19.89 13.28
C GLY A 552 -47.59 19.62 14.04
N THR A 553 -47.64 19.03 15.23
CA THR A 553 -46.44 18.53 15.94
C THR A 553 -45.95 17.22 15.31
N ILE A 554 -44.65 17.10 15.04
CA ILE A 554 -44.05 15.87 14.51
C ILE A 554 -43.98 14.80 15.60
N ILE A 555 -44.57 13.64 15.33
CA ILE A 555 -44.62 12.47 16.23
C ILE A 555 -43.45 11.52 15.93
N ALA A 556 -43.17 11.32 14.65
CA ALA A 556 -42.12 10.42 14.18
C ALA A 556 -41.52 10.96 12.89
N GLN A 557 -40.26 10.61 12.64
CA GLN A 557 -39.55 10.93 11.41
C GLN A 557 -38.81 9.69 10.89
N ASP A 558 -38.57 9.67 9.58
CA ASP A 558 -37.75 8.70 8.90
C ASP A 558 -36.97 9.39 7.76
N PRO A 559 -35.62 9.39 7.76
CA PRO A 559 -34.72 8.77 8.74
C PRO A 559 -34.74 9.43 10.14
N LEU A 560 -34.25 8.70 11.15
CA LEU A 560 -34.11 9.17 12.53
C LEU A 560 -33.18 10.40 12.63
N GLY A 561 -33.40 11.23 13.66
CA GLY A 561 -32.55 12.38 13.94
C GLY A 561 -31.11 11.96 14.23
N ASP A 562 -30.17 12.84 13.90
CA ASP A 562 -28.73 12.67 14.04
C ASP A 562 -28.13 11.51 13.20
N THR A 563 -28.87 11.02 12.21
CA THR A 563 -28.35 10.05 11.24
C THR A 563 -27.68 10.73 10.05
N GLU A 564 -26.70 10.05 9.44
CA GLU A 564 -26.05 10.54 8.23
C GLU A 564 -26.93 10.31 6.99
N SER A 565 -26.97 11.32 6.13
CA SER A 565 -27.69 11.31 4.85
C SER A 565 -26.93 12.12 3.80
N THR A 566 -27.52 12.28 2.62
CA THR A 566 -26.95 13.01 1.50
C THR A 566 -27.74 14.28 1.23
N LYS A 567 -27.06 15.38 0.87
CA LYS A 567 -27.76 16.63 0.47
C LYS A 567 -28.75 16.34 -0.66
N GLY A 568 -29.98 16.79 -0.48
CA GLY A 568 -31.10 16.61 -1.41
C GLY A 568 -31.96 15.37 -1.16
N SER A 569 -31.59 14.49 -0.20
CA SER A 569 -32.43 13.37 0.23
C SER A 569 -33.72 13.87 0.91
N THR A 570 -34.73 13.01 1.00
CA THR A 570 -36.02 13.34 1.59
C THR A 570 -36.15 12.81 3.02
N VAL A 571 -36.84 13.54 3.88
CA VAL A 571 -37.20 13.11 5.23
C VAL A 571 -38.72 13.05 5.32
N ASN A 572 -39.26 11.87 5.58
CA ASN A 572 -40.68 11.62 5.80
C ASN A 572 -41.00 11.84 7.29
N PHE A 573 -42.21 12.31 7.61
CA PHE A 573 -42.60 12.44 9.02
C PHE A 573 -44.10 12.31 9.25
N GLN A 574 -44.43 11.78 10.43
CA GLN A 574 -45.78 11.66 10.92
C GLN A 574 -46.10 12.87 11.79
N ILE A 575 -47.25 13.51 11.56
CA ILE A 575 -47.68 14.69 12.31
C ILE A 575 -48.93 14.40 13.11
N ALA A 576 -49.07 15.03 14.27
CA ALA A 576 -50.32 15.05 15.01
C ALA A 576 -51.38 15.77 14.18
N ALA A 577 -52.48 15.08 13.86
CA ALA A 577 -53.68 15.70 13.30
C ALA A 577 -54.32 16.70 14.30
N GLY A 578 -53.91 16.63 15.56
CA GLY A 578 -54.52 17.30 16.71
C GLY A 578 -55.70 16.48 17.20
N SER A 579 -55.82 16.30 18.51
CA SER A 579 -57.07 15.80 19.08
C SER A 579 -58.10 16.89 18.79
N GLY A 580 -58.98 16.60 17.82
CA GLY A 580 -60.13 17.43 17.52
C GLY A 580 -60.91 17.64 18.81
N VAL A 581 -60.72 18.81 19.43
CA VAL A 581 -61.76 19.34 20.30
C VAL A 581 -62.83 19.81 19.33
N THR A 582 -63.69 18.90 18.90
CA THR A 582 -65.01 19.29 18.42
C THR A 582 -65.68 19.94 19.62
N ILE A 583 -65.88 21.25 19.56
CA ILE A 583 -66.84 21.87 20.45
C ILE A 583 -68.20 21.40 19.93
N ASP A 584 -68.73 20.34 20.55
CA ASP A 584 -69.99 19.71 20.13
C ASP A 584 -71.15 20.72 20.12
N SER A 585 -71.04 21.81 20.90
CA SER A 585 -72.01 22.90 20.89
C SER A 585 -71.40 24.24 21.32
N TYR A 586 -71.75 25.33 20.63
CA TYR A 586 -71.34 26.69 20.96
C TYR A 586 -72.55 27.62 21.15
N ASN A 587 -72.53 28.40 22.23
CA ASN A 587 -73.56 29.40 22.53
C ASN A 587 -73.15 30.75 21.91
N ILE A 588 -73.84 31.19 20.87
CA ILE A 588 -73.64 32.56 20.36
C ILE A 588 -74.32 33.56 21.29
N THR A 589 -73.81 34.77 21.38
CA THR A 589 -74.43 35.85 22.17
C THR A 589 -74.79 37.01 21.26
N VAL A 590 -76.08 37.30 21.18
CA VAL A 590 -76.66 38.31 20.27
C VAL A 590 -77.28 39.41 21.13
N PRO A 591 -76.73 40.64 21.14
CA PRO A 591 -77.33 41.74 21.88
C PRO A 591 -78.67 42.14 21.24
N LEU A 592 -79.70 42.41 22.06
CA LEU A 592 -81.03 42.80 21.59
C LEU A 592 -81.25 44.33 21.71
N PRO A 593 -82.10 44.95 20.87
CA PRO A 593 -82.31 46.40 20.90
C PRO A 593 -83.03 46.87 22.16
N THR A 594 -82.40 47.77 22.92
CA THR A 594 -82.93 48.22 24.22
C THR A 594 -84.15 49.15 24.14
N LYS A 595 -84.48 49.65 22.95
CA LYS A 595 -85.61 50.56 22.72
C LYS A 595 -86.93 49.84 22.41
N ILE A 596 -86.90 48.52 22.23
CA ILE A 596 -88.07 47.71 21.92
C ILE A 596 -88.65 47.16 23.22
N ASN A 597 -89.87 47.59 23.59
CA ASN A 597 -90.59 47.12 24.78
C ASN A 597 -91.85 46.32 24.38
N LYS A 598 -91.67 45.34 23.50
CA LYS A 598 -92.71 44.42 23.05
C LYS A 598 -92.06 43.09 22.67
N MET A 599 -92.87 42.03 22.65
CA MET A 599 -92.43 40.73 22.14
C MET A 599 -92.04 40.81 20.67
N VAL A 600 -90.82 40.40 20.36
CA VAL A 600 -90.30 40.22 18.99
C VAL A 600 -89.90 38.76 18.76
N THR A 601 -89.91 38.32 17.51
CA THR A 601 -89.52 36.96 17.14
C THR A 601 -88.09 36.97 16.58
N MET A 602 -87.19 36.26 17.25
CA MET A 602 -85.83 36.02 16.78
C MET A 602 -85.77 34.70 16.02
N ARG A 603 -85.18 34.71 14.82
CA ARG A 603 -84.92 33.50 14.04
C ARG A 603 -83.47 33.45 13.62
N ALA A 604 -82.86 32.28 13.69
CA ALA A 604 -81.51 32.03 13.20
C ALA A 604 -81.48 30.90 12.18
N TYR A 605 -80.88 31.18 11.02
CA TYR A 605 -80.72 30.28 9.89
C TYR A 605 -79.24 29.95 9.74
N VAL A 606 -78.93 28.69 9.45
CA VAL A 606 -77.56 28.26 9.16
C VAL A 606 -77.37 28.26 7.64
N ASP A 607 -76.32 28.94 7.20
CA ASP A 607 -75.95 29.20 5.81
C ASP A 607 -77.13 29.80 4.99
N ASP A 608 -77.51 29.15 3.88
CA ASP A 608 -78.63 29.57 3.01
C ASP A 608 -79.93 28.78 3.28
N GLY A 609 -80.04 28.18 4.47
CA GLY A 609 -81.23 27.43 4.86
C GLY A 609 -82.50 28.29 4.90
N THR A 610 -83.61 27.75 4.43
CA THR A 610 -84.94 28.41 4.43
C THR A 610 -85.75 28.12 5.70
N VAL A 611 -85.28 27.22 6.56
CA VAL A 611 -85.92 26.82 7.82
C VAL A 611 -85.06 27.29 8.99
N PRO A 612 -85.62 28.01 9.99
CA PRO A 612 -84.84 28.49 11.11
C PRO A 612 -84.42 27.31 12.00
N LYS A 613 -83.15 27.28 12.39
CA LYS A 613 -82.61 26.32 13.37
C LYS A 613 -82.98 26.68 14.80
N HIS A 614 -83.13 27.97 15.08
CA HIS A 614 -83.69 28.47 16.34
C HIS A 614 -84.73 29.53 16.03
N GLU A 615 -85.86 29.46 16.74
CA GLU A 615 -86.92 30.45 16.72
C GLU A 615 -87.41 30.66 18.16
N GLU A 616 -87.42 31.91 18.63
CA GLU A 616 -87.83 32.25 19.99
C GLU A 616 -88.49 33.63 20.02
N ARG A 617 -89.51 33.79 20.87
CA ARG A 617 -90.13 35.09 21.14
C ARG A 617 -89.55 35.67 22.42
N VAL A 618 -88.94 36.84 22.30
CA VAL A 618 -88.23 37.52 23.39
C VAL A 618 -88.74 38.95 23.54
N ASN A 619 -88.70 39.49 24.77
CA ASN A 619 -88.94 40.91 25.03
C ASN A 619 -87.59 41.60 25.29
N PRO A 620 -87.06 42.42 24.38
CA PRO A 620 -85.74 43.02 24.53
C PRO A 620 -85.55 43.92 25.76
N SER A 621 -86.65 44.40 26.36
CA SER A 621 -86.62 45.16 27.62
C SER A 621 -86.41 44.29 28.87
N GLU A 622 -86.71 42.98 28.79
CA GLU A 622 -86.57 42.02 29.89
C GLU A 622 -85.32 41.14 29.71
N THR A 623 -84.97 40.82 28.47
CA THR A 623 -83.78 40.01 28.14
C THR A 623 -82.86 40.82 27.22
N PRO A 624 -81.72 41.34 27.70
CA PRO A 624 -80.84 42.20 26.89
C PRO A 624 -80.03 41.44 25.82
N GLN A 625 -80.04 40.11 25.86
CA GLN A 625 -79.28 39.24 24.96
C GLN A 625 -80.07 37.98 24.63
N TRP A 626 -79.95 37.52 23.39
CA TRP A 626 -80.42 36.22 22.93
C TRP A 626 -79.24 35.26 22.76
N LYS A 627 -79.35 34.01 23.24
CA LYS A 627 -78.22 33.06 23.33
C LYS A 627 -78.54 31.66 22.78
N PRO A 628 -78.75 31.50 21.46
CA PRO A 628 -78.97 30.19 20.86
C PRO A 628 -77.70 29.34 20.81
N THR A 629 -77.87 28.03 20.95
CA THR A 629 -76.81 27.01 20.98
C THR A 629 -76.74 26.27 19.65
N PHE A 630 -75.62 26.33 18.95
CA PHE A 630 -75.43 25.59 17.70
C PHE A 630 -74.44 24.45 17.89
N SER A 631 -74.66 23.32 17.21
CA SER A 631 -73.75 22.18 17.14
C SER A 631 -73.30 21.97 15.70
N GLY A 632 -72.01 21.75 15.46
CA GLY A 632 -71.49 21.57 14.11
C GLY A 632 -69.96 21.41 14.08
N SER A 633 -69.41 21.32 12.87
CA SER A 633 -67.96 21.21 12.64
C SER A 633 -67.51 22.25 11.63
N GLY A 634 -66.27 22.71 11.75
CA GLY A 634 -65.70 23.72 10.85
C GLY A 634 -66.29 25.11 11.07
N THR A 635 -66.40 25.90 9.99
CA THR A 635 -66.91 27.26 10.04
C THR A 635 -68.27 27.36 9.33
N ILE A 636 -69.28 27.89 10.01
CA ILE A 636 -70.63 28.10 9.46
C ILE A 636 -71.03 29.58 9.49
N LEU A 637 -71.97 29.99 8.65
CA LEU A 637 -72.59 31.32 8.70
C LEU A 637 -73.98 31.24 9.34
N ILE A 638 -74.29 32.13 10.26
CA ILE A 638 -75.59 32.19 10.94
C ILE A 638 -76.25 33.52 10.58
N LYS A 639 -77.38 33.46 9.88
CA LYS A 639 -78.19 34.64 9.53
C LYS A 639 -79.31 34.80 10.55
N ILE A 640 -79.38 35.96 11.18
CA ILE A 640 -80.32 36.26 12.25
C ILE A 640 -81.32 37.31 11.77
N THR A 641 -82.60 37.06 12.00
CA THR A 641 -83.68 38.02 11.75
C THR A 641 -84.44 38.36 13.03
N LEU A 642 -84.97 39.58 13.08
CA LEU A 642 -85.85 40.10 14.13
C LEU A 642 -87.15 40.54 13.45
N ASP A 643 -88.28 39.91 13.81
CA ASP A 643 -89.58 40.10 13.15
C ASP A 643 -89.47 40.05 11.61
N ASP A 644 -88.81 39.01 11.11
CA ASP A 644 -88.57 38.74 9.67
C ASP A 644 -87.72 39.76 8.92
N LYS A 645 -87.11 40.73 9.64
CA LYS A 645 -86.13 41.65 9.06
C LYS A 645 -84.70 41.24 9.40
N PRO A 646 -83.73 41.35 8.46
CA PRO A 646 -82.32 41.02 8.73
C PRO A 646 -81.75 41.82 9.91
N TYR A 647 -81.21 41.11 10.90
CA TYR A 647 -80.69 41.69 12.14
C TYR A 647 -79.16 41.61 12.21
N GLN A 648 -78.59 40.41 12.18
CA GLN A 648 -77.13 40.20 12.18
C GLN A 648 -76.75 38.96 11.37
N GLU A 649 -75.53 38.93 10.86
CA GLU A 649 -74.90 37.70 10.33
C GLU A 649 -73.65 37.40 11.14
N ILE A 650 -73.51 36.17 11.62
CA ILE A 650 -72.44 35.74 12.51
C ILE A 650 -71.74 34.53 11.91
N GLN A 651 -70.43 34.62 11.74
CA GLN A 651 -69.59 33.48 11.38
C GLN A 651 -69.16 32.76 12.67
N LEU A 652 -69.46 31.47 12.77
CA LEU A 652 -69.12 30.63 13.91
C LEU A 652 -68.08 29.58 13.50
N ASP A 653 -66.94 29.55 14.20
CA ASP A 653 -65.87 28.57 14.01
C ASP A 653 -65.85 27.56 15.17
N PHE A 654 -66.35 26.35 14.92
CA PHE A 654 -66.38 25.24 15.87
C PHE A 654 -64.98 24.64 16.15
N THR A 655 -64.02 24.92 15.28
CA THR A 655 -62.63 24.48 15.43
C THR A 655 -61.90 25.35 16.45
N ARG A 656 -62.25 26.64 16.50
CA ARG A 656 -61.60 27.63 17.37
C ARG A 656 -62.44 28.05 18.57
N GLY A 657 -63.73 27.72 18.59
CA GLY A 657 -64.67 28.19 19.63
C GLY A 657 -64.85 29.70 19.61
N THR A 658 -64.89 30.31 18.42
CA THR A 658 -64.98 31.76 18.27
C THR A 658 -66.15 32.14 17.37
N GLN A 659 -66.85 33.22 17.73
CA GLN A 659 -67.83 33.89 16.86
C GLN A 659 -67.29 35.22 16.35
N ARG A 660 -67.66 35.59 15.12
CA ARG A 660 -67.37 36.91 14.52
C ARG A 660 -68.63 37.45 13.84
N VAL A 661 -69.01 38.68 14.17
CA VAL A 661 -70.10 39.38 13.45
C VAL A 661 -69.59 39.80 12.06
N VAL A 662 -70.28 39.34 11.03
CA VAL A 662 -70.00 39.63 9.61
C VAL A 662 -70.78 40.87 9.18
N THR A 663 -72.07 40.91 9.52
CA THR A 663 -72.97 42.01 9.19
C THR A 663 -73.78 42.38 10.44
N ASP A 664 -73.88 43.68 10.74
CA ASP A 664 -74.64 44.18 11.91
C ASP A 664 -75.65 45.26 11.50
N ASN A 665 -76.93 44.90 11.47
CA ASN A 665 -78.03 45.81 11.19
C ASN A 665 -78.77 46.26 12.45
N SER A 666 -78.24 45.96 13.66
CA SER A 666 -78.92 46.23 14.93
C SER A 666 -79.29 47.71 15.14
N LYS A 667 -78.55 48.64 14.51
CA LYS A 667 -78.85 50.08 14.54
C LYS A 667 -80.14 50.48 13.82
N ASN A 668 -80.68 49.61 12.97
CA ASN A 668 -81.90 49.88 12.19
C ASN A 668 -83.20 49.53 12.95
N PHE A 669 -83.10 49.11 14.21
CA PHE A 669 -84.20 48.58 15.02
C PHE A 669 -84.45 49.36 16.31
#